data_AF-A0A0R3SCD0-F1
#
_entry.id   AF-A0A0R3SCD0-F1
#
_cell.length_a   1.000
_cell.length_b   1.000
_cell.length_c   1.000
_cell.angle_alpha   90.00
_cell.angle_beta   90.00
_cell.angle_gamma   90.00
#
_symmetry.space_group_name_H-M   'P 1'
#
loop_
_entity.id
_entity.type
_entity.pdbx_description
1 polymer ?
#
loop_
_entity_poly.entity_id
_entity_poly.type
_entity_poly.pdbx_seq_one_letter_code
_entity_poly.pdbx_strand_id
1 'polypeptide(L)'
;MLLYRMNLMEDQPFELPYIQTHNLITTAPSSPSKNYSSIKHPRPLILVITAFDQQISEDAKLITSVVQSLRISVYPLLPHLIYTQLHQLIRSKSFQLVIFEDILMYFKLPASIKTALDEYCKANNVNIIAFPKNLNTLKSLPNNENFSELDPSYPLVIRRFTRGSPPQGFYLSRENDVLYAAKAGQVDTRSLINQVPPCRDWQRKSSRCFQRRQEIYPQLLAETASHISHFFSLLPGFDSVLRRSSVPEDLIKIEEQQWAQSWVTFVPRESTDLESFQTIAFAKVYSGYKTDVEQRSCAFDDCGINGCRGNDVYQALVVKDVGKVDGVERILFAFEPLQHWSTTLLLSDAIQHFLKDIAVLEYELGLVRYIHIDIDDVFLAPTGTRMTSSDVKRGNPQEQLGDEALIKNRHQFKWFCHTFSHAQPHTLSEAEMTQQLELNKAFAKEKDLPIEPGYSVAPHHSGVYPVVPHLYRAWKTVWNINVTTTEGYPYLFPASSRRGFNYMGVQVLPRQVSGVYTTTTRLATYPGGADKLDGMAFGGDLFDTFLFRPVNFYMTHFGNYAQDRLALYVFERLFAFIKAWTRLEIRWAPIWLLVEKHLKYNPLERRQSPSSLPVYSDPCVDARHEAIWFPSGCTPEGKRLPKAIIVGPQKTGTTALLAFMAMHPKLQPNKFETHAPFEEIQFFSDNDIYSKGVAFYNDRFLDPSNGLNFEKSATYFESPLAAQRMATLLPHAKVIVLLRDPLQRALSWYHHQRAHNIQAALKFTFNEVLNANTPEMAKFFASLSAELSPKSGVDVTQLSNQLHQLNFKCVEPSRYATYLRQWLHYYRANQILLIDVNRFESKPAEVLRDVQEFLNTSVYIDYSLLLSRNPSKGYFCAIDGPYPKAGRLLKPNHDIPGQWCLSADKGRTYNHSAINNFTSDSVFAESNHDLANLLLQYPFWRSSRSTSVMDLFPRWLNSHL
;
A
#
# COMPACT_ATOMS: atom_id res chain seq x y z
N MET A 1 -31.61 0.56 -11.52
CA MET A 1 -31.63 0.10 -12.93
C MET A 1 -30.78 -1.15 -13.15
N LEU A 2 -29.46 -1.11 -13.02
CA LEU A 2 -28.59 -2.28 -13.28
C LEU A 2 -28.89 -3.48 -12.38
N LEU A 3 -29.14 -3.27 -11.08
CA LEU A 3 -29.58 -4.35 -10.17
C LEU A 3 -30.97 -4.89 -10.52
N TYR A 4 -31.87 -4.02 -10.97
CA TYR A 4 -33.18 -4.44 -11.44
C TYR A 4 -33.05 -5.31 -12.71
N ARG A 5 -32.19 -4.93 -13.66
CA ARG A 5 -31.83 -5.77 -14.80
C ARG A 5 -31.17 -7.09 -14.38
N MET A 6 -30.30 -7.06 -13.37
CA MET A 6 -29.69 -8.27 -12.81
C MET A 6 -30.72 -9.21 -12.21
N ASN A 7 -31.73 -8.69 -11.51
CA ASN A 7 -32.84 -9.48 -11.00
C ASN A 7 -33.74 -9.99 -12.14
N LEU A 8 -33.99 -9.19 -13.19
CA LEU A 8 -34.68 -9.63 -14.40
C LEU A 8 -33.91 -10.69 -15.21
N MET A 9 -32.59 -10.82 -15.01
CA MET A 9 -31.83 -11.96 -15.56
C MET A 9 -32.21 -13.29 -14.89
N GLU A 10 -33.10 -13.31 -13.89
CA GLU A 10 -33.78 -14.55 -13.47
C GLU A 10 -34.87 -14.97 -14.47
N ASP A 11 -35.53 -14.02 -15.14
CA ASP A 11 -36.61 -14.27 -16.09
C ASP A 11 -36.13 -14.38 -17.55
N GLN A 12 -35.09 -13.63 -17.94
CA GLN A 12 -34.40 -13.75 -19.23
C GLN A 12 -32.87 -13.60 -19.06
N PRO A 13 -32.13 -14.70 -18.83
CA PRO A 13 -30.71 -14.63 -18.49
C PRO A 13 -29.86 -14.10 -19.65
N PHE A 14 -28.95 -13.17 -19.35
CA PHE A 14 -27.75 -12.99 -20.18
C PHE A 14 -26.86 -14.22 -19.97
N GLU A 15 -27.09 -15.26 -20.78
CA GLU A 15 -26.31 -16.48 -20.70
C GLU A 15 -24.91 -16.22 -21.25
N LEU A 16 -23.89 -16.52 -20.45
CA LEU A 16 -22.56 -16.77 -20.98
C LEU A 16 -22.63 -18.17 -21.59
N PRO A 17 -22.73 -18.32 -22.93
CA PRO A 17 -23.18 -19.56 -23.57
C PRO A 17 -22.24 -20.75 -23.34
N TYR A 18 -21.02 -20.46 -22.90
CA TYR A 18 -19.99 -21.44 -22.57
C TYR A 18 -19.90 -21.76 -21.08
N ILE A 19 -20.66 -21.10 -20.19
CA ILE A 19 -20.67 -21.41 -18.76
C ILE A 19 -21.91 -22.21 -18.41
N GLN A 20 -21.72 -23.39 -17.84
CA GLN A 20 -22.80 -24.33 -17.52
C GLN A 20 -22.61 -24.92 -16.12
N THR A 21 -23.67 -25.48 -15.56
CA THR A 21 -23.58 -26.34 -14.37
C THR A 21 -23.35 -27.79 -14.78
N HIS A 22 -22.47 -28.50 -14.09
CA HIS A 22 -22.25 -29.92 -14.33
C HIS A 22 -22.71 -30.78 -13.13
N ASN A 23 -22.99 -32.06 -13.41
CA ASN A 23 -23.45 -33.00 -12.39
C ASN A 23 -22.35 -33.85 -11.76
N LEU A 24 -21.12 -33.76 -12.25
CA LEU A 24 -19.97 -34.55 -11.79
C LEU A 24 -19.65 -34.30 -10.30
N ILE A 25 -19.63 -35.36 -9.48
CA ILE A 25 -19.31 -35.34 -8.04
C ILE A 25 -17.88 -35.86 -7.83
N THR A 26 -16.99 -35.02 -7.31
CA THR A 26 -15.59 -35.40 -7.06
C THR A 26 -15.39 -36.02 -5.68
N THR A 27 -14.41 -36.92 -5.55
CA THR A 27 -14.06 -37.50 -4.25
C THR A 27 -13.63 -36.43 -3.24
N ALA A 28 -14.19 -36.50 -2.02
CA ALA A 28 -13.82 -35.66 -0.89
C ALA A 28 -13.42 -36.57 0.29
N PRO A 29 -12.11 -36.71 0.61
CA PRO A 29 -11.70 -37.46 1.78
C PRO A 29 -12.30 -36.86 3.05
N SER A 30 -12.59 -37.70 4.04
CA SER A 30 -13.10 -37.28 5.35
C SER A 30 -12.16 -36.25 5.97
N SER A 31 -12.62 -35.01 6.11
CA SER A 31 -11.81 -33.94 6.71
C SER A 31 -11.58 -34.23 8.19
N PRO A 32 -10.32 -34.18 8.68
CA PRO A 32 -10.06 -34.31 10.10
C PRO A 32 -10.76 -33.19 10.89
N SER A 33 -11.32 -33.53 12.05
CA SER A 33 -11.91 -32.55 12.96
C SER A 33 -10.82 -31.61 13.47
N LYS A 34 -10.89 -30.33 13.15
CA LYS A 34 -9.94 -29.33 13.65
C LYS A 34 -10.20 -29.07 15.13
N ASN A 35 -9.22 -29.36 15.99
CA ASN A 35 -9.28 -29.03 17.41
C ASN A 35 -8.98 -27.54 17.63
N TYR A 36 -9.93 -26.85 18.24
CA TYR A 36 -9.91 -25.39 18.42
C TYR A 36 -9.01 -25.00 19.59
N SER A 37 -7.98 -24.19 19.33
CA SER A 37 -7.30 -23.40 20.37
C SER A 37 -7.42 -21.92 20.03
N SER A 38 -8.10 -21.17 20.90
CA SER A 38 -8.33 -19.73 20.72
C SER A 38 -7.07 -18.95 21.04
N ILE A 39 -6.21 -18.73 20.05
CA ILE A 39 -5.01 -17.91 20.23
C ILE A 39 -5.30 -16.49 19.73
N LYS A 40 -5.25 -15.52 20.65
CA LYS A 40 -5.40 -14.08 20.37
C LYS A 40 -4.03 -13.45 20.08
N HIS A 41 -3.60 -13.40 18.83
CA HIS A 41 -2.28 -12.88 18.42
C HIS A 41 -2.36 -12.05 17.10
N PRO A 42 -1.29 -11.31 16.68
CA PRO A 42 -1.37 -10.15 15.79
C PRO A 42 -1.76 -10.51 14.33
N ARG A 43 -1.90 -9.49 13.46
CA ARG A 43 -2.26 -9.65 12.04
C ARG A 43 -1.51 -10.84 11.41
N PRO A 44 -2.20 -11.75 10.70
CA PRO A 44 -1.55 -12.91 10.10
C PRO A 44 -0.42 -12.46 9.16
N LEU A 45 0.70 -13.16 9.25
CA LEU A 45 1.91 -13.00 8.46
C LEU A 45 2.11 -14.24 7.61
N ILE A 46 2.16 -14.06 6.29
CA ILE A 46 2.39 -15.12 5.31
C ILE A 46 3.80 -14.99 4.77
N LEU A 47 4.52 -16.10 4.78
CA LEU A 47 5.82 -16.21 4.12
C LEU A 47 5.60 -16.51 2.64
N VAL A 48 6.07 -15.62 1.74
CA VAL A 48 6.02 -15.84 0.29
C VAL A 48 7.43 -16.10 -0.21
N ILE A 49 7.69 -17.33 -0.65
CA ILE A 49 8.98 -17.73 -1.21
C ILE A 49 8.93 -17.50 -2.71
N THR A 50 9.70 -16.53 -3.17
CA THR A 50 9.79 -16.15 -4.58
C THR A 50 10.79 -17.04 -5.34
N ALA A 51 10.69 -17.09 -6.66
CA ALA A 51 11.46 -17.96 -7.54
C ALA A 51 12.57 -17.23 -8.36
N PHE A 52 12.73 -15.91 -8.20
CA PHE A 52 13.74 -15.11 -8.91
C PHE A 52 14.73 -14.40 -7.99
N ASP A 53 16.02 -14.45 -8.33
CA ASP A 53 17.11 -14.05 -7.44
C ASP A 53 17.28 -12.54 -7.23
N GLN A 54 16.91 -11.72 -8.23
CA GLN A 54 17.22 -10.29 -8.22
C GLN A 54 16.00 -9.37 -8.04
N GLN A 55 14.79 -9.82 -8.42
CA GLN A 55 13.55 -9.03 -8.33
C GLN A 55 12.33 -9.94 -8.11
N ILE A 56 11.30 -9.41 -7.46
CA ILE A 56 10.01 -10.09 -7.31
C ILE A 56 9.39 -10.26 -8.71
N SER A 57 9.09 -11.51 -9.07
CA SER A 57 8.49 -11.86 -10.36
C SER A 57 7.05 -11.34 -10.49
N GLU A 58 6.52 -11.33 -11.72
CA GLU A 58 5.11 -10.98 -11.95
C GLU A 58 4.14 -11.96 -11.26
N ASP A 59 4.48 -13.25 -11.18
CA ASP A 59 3.67 -14.25 -10.47
C ASP A 59 3.63 -13.99 -8.96
N ALA A 60 4.78 -13.69 -8.36
CA ALA A 60 4.86 -13.31 -6.96
C ALA A 60 4.14 -11.99 -6.67
N LYS A 61 4.10 -11.05 -7.62
CA LYS A 61 3.29 -9.83 -7.52
C LYS A 61 1.80 -10.15 -7.48
N LEU A 62 1.30 -11.07 -8.31
CA LEU A 62 -0.10 -11.51 -8.25
C LEU A 62 -0.41 -12.13 -6.89
N ILE A 63 0.41 -13.09 -6.44
CA ILE A 63 0.24 -13.76 -5.13
C ILE A 63 0.21 -12.72 -4.01
N THR A 64 1.20 -11.83 -3.97
CA THR A 64 1.31 -10.76 -2.98
C THR A 64 0.08 -9.85 -3.02
N SER A 65 -0.40 -9.48 -4.21
CA SER A 65 -1.60 -8.64 -4.38
C SER A 65 -2.85 -9.31 -3.82
N VAL A 66 -3.05 -10.63 -4.04
CA VAL A 66 -4.18 -11.37 -3.48
C VAL A 66 -4.10 -11.40 -1.95
N VAL A 67 -2.94 -11.74 -1.39
CA VAL A 67 -2.73 -11.81 0.07
C VAL A 67 -2.96 -10.44 0.73
N GLN A 68 -2.39 -9.37 0.16
CA GLN A 68 -2.57 -8.01 0.68
C GLN A 68 -4.02 -7.52 0.56
N SER A 69 -4.73 -7.92 -0.50
CA SER A 69 -6.15 -7.59 -0.70
C SER A 69 -7.05 -8.23 0.37
N LEU A 70 -6.63 -9.37 0.93
CA LEU A 70 -7.22 -10.04 2.10
C LEU A 70 -6.77 -9.44 3.44
N ARG A 71 -6.02 -8.33 3.45
CA ARG A 71 -5.47 -7.64 4.64
C ARG A 71 -4.46 -8.44 5.44
N ILE A 72 -3.81 -9.41 4.79
CA ILE A 72 -2.80 -10.25 5.40
C ILE A 72 -1.42 -9.67 5.09
N SER A 73 -0.53 -9.70 6.09
CA SER A 73 0.84 -9.20 5.92
C SER A 73 1.68 -10.21 5.16
N VAL A 74 2.54 -9.72 4.27
CA VAL A 74 3.42 -10.58 3.44
C VAL A 74 4.87 -10.36 3.86
N TYR A 75 5.59 -11.46 4.09
CA TYR A 75 7.04 -11.48 4.19
C TYR A 75 7.62 -12.16 2.95
N PRO A 76 8.12 -11.42 1.95
CA PRO A 76 8.75 -12.02 0.79
C PRO A 76 10.16 -12.52 1.15
N LEU A 77 10.49 -13.75 0.76
CA LEU A 77 11.81 -14.34 0.87
C LEU A 77 12.37 -14.64 -0.53
N LEU A 78 13.52 -14.05 -0.84
CA LEU A 78 14.22 -14.28 -2.11
C LEU A 78 14.84 -15.69 -2.15
N PRO A 79 14.94 -16.33 -3.32
CA PRO A 79 15.38 -17.73 -3.43
C PRO A 79 16.76 -17.96 -2.83
N HIS A 80 17.75 -17.15 -3.19
CA HIS A 80 19.12 -17.28 -2.68
C HIS A 80 19.25 -17.13 -1.15
N LEU A 81 18.28 -16.48 -0.50
CA LEU A 81 18.25 -16.32 0.96
C LEU A 81 17.59 -17.51 1.67
N ILE A 82 16.90 -18.39 0.95
CA ILE A 82 16.16 -19.50 1.58
C ILE A 82 17.10 -20.44 2.33
N TYR A 83 18.26 -20.75 1.74
CA TYR A 83 19.21 -21.70 2.31
C TYR A 83 19.96 -21.15 3.53
N THR A 84 20.04 -19.82 3.66
CA THR A 84 20.82 -19.15 4.72
C THR A 84 19.92 -18.57 5.82
N GLN A 85 18.72 -18.08 5.48
CA GLN A 85 17.87 -17.33 6.41
C GLN A 85 16.61 -18.07 6.86
N LEU A 86 16.09 -19.05 6.12
CA LEU A 86 14.79 -19.67 6.43
C LEU A 86 14.74 -20.21 7.85
N HIS A 87 15.79 -20.93 8.27
CA HIS A 87 15.87 -21.50 9.60
C HIS A 87 15.86 -20.46 10.72
N GLN A 88 16.50 -19.31 10.54
CA GLN A 88 16.46 -18.19 11.50
C GLN A 88 15.09 -17.49 11.47
N LEU A 89 14.48 -17.37 10.30
CA LEU A 89 13.18 -16.73 10.11
C LEU A 89 12.07 -17.50 10.81
N ILE A 90 11.97 -18.82 10.59
CA ILE A 90 10.94 -19.65 11.24
C ILE A 90 11.12 -19.75 12.76
N ARG A 91 12.34 -19.52 13.28
CA ARG A 91 12.60 -19.43 14.73
C ARG A 91 12.24 -18.07 15.32
N SER A 92 12.32 -17.00 14.54
CA SER A 92 12.13 -15.62 15.01
C SER A 92 10.73 -15.05 14.71
N LYS A 93 9.97 -15.68 13.81
CA LYS A 93 8.66 -15.22 13.37
C LYS A 93 7.63 -16.36 13.39
N SER A 94 6.40 -16.01 13.72
CA SER A 94 5.24 -16.90 13.61
C SER A 94 4.49 -16.59 12.32
N PHE A 95 4.65 -17.44 11.32
CA PHE A 95 3.91 -17.43 10.08
C PHE A 95 2.66 -18.29 10.21
N GLN A 96 1.59 -17.91 9.51
CA GLN A 96 0.32 -18.65 9.51
C GLN A 96 0.10 -19.44 8.21
N LEU A 97 0.84 -19.09 7.15
CA LEU A 97 0.83 -19.80 5.87
C LEU A 97 2.18 -19.59 5.18
N VAL A 98 2.60 -20.58 4.39
CA VAL A 98 3.71 -20.46 3.46
C VAL A 98 3.21 -20.60 2.03
N ILE A 99 3.57 -19.67 1.15
CA ILE A 99 3.25 -19.74 -0.28
C ILE A 99 4.55 -19.86 -1.08
N PHE A 100 4.67 -20.91 -1.87
CA PHE A 100 5.76 -21.10 -2.82
C PHE A 100 5.34 -20.64 -4.21
N GLU A 101 6.07 -19.69 -4.79
CA GLU A 101 5.94 -19.33 -6.20
C GLU A 101 6.34 -20.50 -7.12
N ASP A 102 7.26 -21.35 -6.65
CA ASP A 102 7.65 -22.60 -7.31
C ASP A 102 7.75 -23.74 -6.29
N ILE A 103 6.87 -24.73 -6.40
CA ILE A 103 6.83 -25.91 -5.53
C ILE A 103 8.12 -26.74 -5.63
N LEU A 104 8.86 -26.67 -6.74
CA LEU A 104 10.14 -27.39 -6.87
C LEU A 104 11.18 -26.89 -5.88
N MET A 105 11.10 -25.63 -5.46
CA MET A 105 12.00 -25.11 -4.44
C MET A 105 11.80 -25.83 -3.11
N TYR A 106 10.55 -26.16 -2.75
CA TYR A 106 10.24 -26.90 -1.53
C TYR A 106 10.84 -28.31 -1.55
N PHE A 107 10.64 -29.05 -2.65
CA PHE A 107 11.14 -30.42 -2.78
C PHE A 107 12.67 -30.51 -2.97
N LYS A 108 13.30 -29.45 -3.50
CA LYS A 108 14.77 -29.37 -3.67
C LYS A 108 15.50 -28.80 -2.43
N LEU A 109 14.79 -28.47 -1.35
CA LEU A 109 15.43 -28.02 -0.12
C LEU A 109 16.38 -29.11 0.43
N PRO A 110 17.58 -28.74 0.94
CA PRO A 110 18.43 -29.65 1.70
C PRO A 110 17.64 -30.32 2.81
N ALA A 111 17.89 -31.62 3.05
CA ALA A 111 17.12 -32.42 3.99
C ALA A 111 16.98 -31.78 5.38
N SER A 112 18.04 -31.14 5.90
CA SER A 112 18.00 -30.44 7.20
C SER A 112 17.04 -29.24 7.20
N ILE A 113 17.03 -28.44 6.12
CA ILE A 113 16.18 -27.25 6.00
C ILE A 113 14.73 -27.67 5.74
N LYS A 114 14.51 -28.67 4.87
CA LYS A 114 13.18 -29.23 4.61
C LYS A 114 12.56 -29.78 5.90
N THR A 115 13.32 -30.59 6.64
CA THR A 115 12.86 -31.17 7.92
C THR A 115 12.49 -30.07 8.90
N ALA A 116 13.33 -29.02 9.04
CA ALA A 116 13.02 -27.91 9.93
C ALA A 116 11.75 -27.15 9.53
N LEU A 117 11.52 -26.95 8.22
CA LEU A 117 10.28 -26.33 7.73
C LEU A 117 9.07 -27.24 7.97
N ASP A 118 9.18 -28.55 7.70
CA ASP A 118 8.10 -29.51 7.89
C ASP A 118 7.73 -29.66 9.37
N GLU A 119 8.72 -29.70 10.27
CA GLU A 119 8.52 -29.69 11.72
C GLU A 119 7.88 -28.39 12.19
N TYR A 120 8.33 -27.24 11.69
CA TYR A 120 7.71 -25.96 11.96
C TYR A 120 6.25 -25.93 11.53
N CYS A 121 5.95 -26.42 10.33
CA CYS A 121 4.59 -26.49 9.80
C CYS A 121 3.69 -27.36 10.67
N LYS A 122 4.15 -28.56 11.04
CA LYS A 122 3.40 -29.48 11.91
C LYS A 122 3.18 -28.90 13.31
N ALA A 123 4.23 -28.33 13.91
CA ALA A 123 4.17 -27.79 15.27
C ALA A 123 3.26 -26.56 15.39
N ASN A 124 3.15 -25.75 14.34
CA ASN A 124 2.40 -24.49 14.34
C ASN A 124 1.12 -24.52 13.50
N ASN A 125 0.74 -25.70 12.97
CA ASN A 125 -0.40 -25.86 12.05
C ASN A 125 -0.34 -24.91 10.84
N VAL A 126 0.85 -24.77 10.24
CA VAL A 126 1.10 -23.92 9.08
C VAL A 126 0.99 -24.76 7.82
N ASN A 127 0.12 -24.33 6.90
CA ASN A 127 -0.14 -25.03 5.65
C ASN A 127 0.60 -24.39 4.48
N ILE A 128 0.64 -25.10 3.34
CA ILE A 128 1.36 -24.65 2.15
C ILE A 128 0.41 -24.41 0.97
N ILE A 129 0.59 -23.31 0.26
CA ILE A 129 0.04 -23.14 -1.11
C ILE A 129 1.21 -23.09 -2.07
N ALA A 130 1.11 -23.75 -3.22
CA ALA A 130 2.20 -23.71 -4.18
C ALA A 130 1.76 -23.79 -5.64
N PHE A 131 2.61 -23.23 -6.50
CA PHE A 131 2.48 -23.22 -7.95
C PHE A 131 3.73 -23.85 -8.58
N PRO A 132 3.67 -24.44 -9.78
CA PRO A 132 4.83 -24.90 -10.50
C PRO A 132 5.49 -23.74 -11.24
N LYS A 133 6.83 -23.78 -11.34
CA LYS A 133 7.56 -22.92 -12.27
C LYS A 133 8.61 -23.70 -13.03
N ASN A 134 8.80 -23.35 -14.31
CA ASN A 134 9.83 -23.94 -15.17
C ASN A 134 9.87 -25.48 -15.15
N LEU A 135 8.76 -26.07 -15.59
CA LEU A 135 8.50 -27.52 -15.63
C LEU A 135 9.52 -28.33 -16.44
N ASN A 136 10.35 -27.68 -17.26
CA ASN A 136 11.43 -28.33 -18.02
C ASN A 136 12.55 -28.89 -17.11
N THR A 137 12.57 -28.51 -15.82
CA THR A 137 13.59 -28.96 -14.86
C THR A 137 13.20 -30.23 -14.09
N LEU A 138 12.03 -30.81 -14.39
CA LEU A 138 11.55 -32.04 -13.76
C LEU A 138 12.24 -33.27 -14.35
N LYS A 139 12.43 -34.31 -13.55
CA LYS A 139 13.06 -35.58 -14.00
C LYS A 139 12.00 -36.44 -14.72
N SER A 140 12.31 -36.87 -15.94
CA SER A 140 11.45 -37.76 -16.73
C SER A 140 11.38 -39.16 -16.11
N LEU A 141 10.19 -39.76 -16.12
CA LEU A 141 10.02 -41.17 -15.74
C LEU A 141 10.69 -42.12 -16.76
N PRO A 142 11.26 -43.26 -16.33
CA PRO A 142 11.71 -44.31 -17.25
C PRO A 142 10.51 -44.80 -18.07
N ASN A 143 10.66 -44.89 -19.40
CA ASN A 143 9.66 -45.29 -20.42
C ASN A 143 8.96 -44.15 -21.22
N ASN A 144 9.43 -42.91 -21.11
CA ASN A 144 9.21 -41.85 -22.13
C ASN A 144 7.73 -41.49 -22.43
N GLU A 145 6.98 -41.13 -21.39
CA GLU A 145 5.71 -40.41 -21.53
C GLU A 145 5.84 -39.00 -20.91
N ASN A 146 4.90 -38.10 -21.20
CA ASN A 146 4.92 -36.68 -20.79
C ASN A 146 4.81 -36.44 -19.27
N PHE A 147 5.33 -37.34 -18.43
CA PHE A 147 5.28 -37.30 -16.98
C PHE A 147 6.64 -36.98 -16.39
N SER A 148 6.64 -36.32 -15.24
CA SER A 148 7.84 -36.04 -14.49
C SER A 148 7.58 -35.99 -12.98
N GLU A 149 8.56 -36.44 -12.20
CA GLU A 149 8.45 -36.51 -10.74
C GLU A 149 8.78 -35.15 -10.09
N LEU A 150 7.99 -34.78 -9.09
CA LEU A 150 8.29 -33.68 -8.16
C LEU A 150 9.41 -34.09 -7.20
N ASP A 151 9.20 -35.22 -6.53
CA ASP A 151 10.13 -35.87 -5.62
C ASP A 151 9.85 -37.39 -5.63
N PRO A 152 10.88 -38.26 -5.60
CA PRO A 152 10.69 -39.70 -5.59
C PRO A 152 9.87 -40.23 -4.41
N SER A 153 9.84 -39.53 -3.28
CA SER A 153 9.09 -39.93 -2.07
C SER A 153 7.67 -39.36 -2.01
N TYR A 154 7.30 -38.46 -2.92
CA TYR A 154 5.98 -37.81 -2.89
C TYR A 154 4.99 -38.53 -3.86
N PRO A 155 3.77 -38.88 -3.41
CA PRO A 155 2.83 -39.71 -4.17
C PRO A 155 2.05 -38.96 -5.27
N LEU A 156 2.64 -37.90 -5.83
CA LEU A 156 2.05 -37.09 -6.89
C LEU A 156 3.06 -36.85 -8.00
N VAL A 157 2.69 -37.16 -9.24
CA VAL A 157 3.48 -36.86 -10.43
C VAL A 157 2.82 -35.76 -11.25
N ILE A 158 3.63 -35.03 -12.01
CA ILE A 158 3.15 -33.99 -12.93
C ILE A 158 3.13 -34.56 -14.35
N ARG A 159 2.06 -34.32 -15.08
CA ARG A 159 1.95 -34.65 -16.50
C ARG A 159 1.76 -33.41 -17.36
N ARG A 160 2.51 -33.29 -18.45
CA ARG A 160 2.34 -32.27 -19.49
C ARG A 160 1.34 -32.71 -20.56
N PHE A 161 0.48 -31.78 -20.96
CA PHE A 161 -0.43 -32.00 -22.09
C PHE A 161 0.31 -31.93 -23.44
N THR A 162 -0.05 -32.80 -24.39
CA THR A 162 0.58 -32.88 -25.72
C THR A 162 0.06 -31.81 -26.67
N ARG A 163 0.90 -31.40 -27.65
CA ARG A 163 0.59 -30.36 -28.66
C ARG A 163 -0.68 -30.61 -29.48
N GLY A 164 -1.11 -31.86 -29.66
CA GLY A 164 -2.26 -32.22 -30.49
C GLY A 164 -3.58 -32.41 -29.74
N SER A 165 -3.61 -32.28 -28.41
CA SER A 165 -4.80 -32.60 -27.60
C SER A 165 -4.93 -31.66 -26.38
N PRO A 166 -5.19 -30.35 -26.60
CA PRO A 166 -5.33 -29.41 -25.51
C PRO A 166 -6.54 -29.77 -24.62
N PRO A 167 -6.45 -29.56 -23.29
CA PRO A 167 -7.56 -29.81 -22.39
C PRO A 167 -8.78 -28.98 -22.76
N GLN A 168 -9.95 -29.59 -22.61
CA GLN A 168 -11.25 -28.99 -22.90
C GLN A 168 -11.95 -28.62 -21.60
N GLY A 169 -12.34 -27.35 -21.51
CA GLY A 169 -13.06 -26.81 -20.37
C GLY A 169 -12.26 -26.66 -19.08
N PHE A 170 -12.84 -25.90 -18.16
CA PHE A 170 -12.38 -25.69 -16.79
C PHE A 170 -13.55 -25.94 -15.85
N TYR A 171 -13.42 -26.91 -14.94
CA TYR A 171 -14.50 -27.39 -14.08
C TYR A 171 -14.13 -27.17 -12.62
N LEU A 172 -15.10 -26.74 -11.80
CA LEU A 172 -14.96 -26.68 -10.35
C LEU A 172 -15.69 -27.83 -9.70
N SER A 173 -14.99 -28.54 -8.82
CA SER A 173 -15.54 -29.64 -8.02
C SER A 173 -16.89 -29.27 -7.38
N ARG A 174 -17.86 -30.19 -7.47
CA ARG A 174 -19.20 -30.00 -6.92
C ARG A 174 -19.22 -30.07 -5.39
N GLU A 175 -18.37 -30.93 -4.81
CA GLU A 175 -18.22 -31.10 -3.37
C GLU A 175 -16.77 -30.82 -2.98
N ASN A 176 -16.53 -29.64 -2.41
CA ASN A 176 -15.21 -29.23 -1.99
C ASN A 176 -15.29 -28.22 -0.84
N ASP A 177 -14.51 -28.43 0.21
CA ASP A 177 -14.53 -27.61 1.43
C ASP A 177 -13.65 -26.35 1.33
N VAL A 178 -12.80 -26.27 0.30
CA VAL A 178 -11.95 -25.10 0.01
C VAL A 178 -12.76 -23.99 -0.68
N LEU A 179 -13.72 -24.35 -1.54
CA LEU A 179 -14.50 -23.38 -2.32
C LEU A 179 -15.43 -22.57 -1.39
N TYR A 180 -15.07 -21.30 -1.16
CA TYR A 180 -15.77 -20.36 -0.29
C TYR A 180 -16.51 -19.25 -1.07
N ALA A 181 -15.77 -18.42 -1.80
CA ALA A 181 -16.34 -17.41 -2.69
C ALA A 181 -16.67 -18.02 -4.07
N ALA A 182 -15.89 -19.01 -4.52
CA ALA A 182 -16.17 -19.72 -5.77
C ALA A 182 -17.44 -20.58 -5.66
N LYS A 183 -18.17 -20.66 -6.77
CA LYS A 183 -19.36 -21.50 -6.90
C LYS A 183 -18.97 -22.88 -7.40
N ALA A 184 -19.22 -23.89 -6.60
CA ALA A 184 -18.99 -25.29 -6.94
C ALA A 184 -19.86 -25.75 -8.13
N GLY A 185 -19.41 -26.77 -8.87
CA GLY A 185 -20.17 -27.42 -9.94
C GLY A 185 -20.32 -26.59 -11.23
N GLN A 186 -19.49 -25.57 -11.43
CA GLN A 186 -19.49 -24.71 -12.62
C GLN A 186 -18.43 -25.16 -13.61
N VAL A 187 -18.73 -25.00 -14.91
CA VAL A 187 -17.79 -25.29 -16.00
C VAL A 187 -17.77 -24.15 -17.02
N ASP A 188 -16.57 -23.73 -17.46
CA ASP A 188 -16.36 -23.05 -18.75
C ASP A 188 -16.08 -24.14 -19.78
N THR A 189 -16.89 -24.28 -20.83
CA THR A 189 -16.77 -25.35 -21.83
C THR A 189 -15.74 -25.04 -22.92
N ARG A 190 -15.19 -23.82 -22.99
CA ARG A 190 -14.14 -23.47 -23.97
C ARG A 190 -12.87 -24.24 -23.64
N SER A 191 -12.01 -24.51 -24.62
CA SER A 191 -10.69 -25.10 -24.34
C SER A 191 -9.87 -24.19 -23.40
N LEU A 192 -9.10 -24.77 -22.48
CA LEU A 192 -8.28 -24.00 -21.51
C LEU A 192 -7.35 -22.98 -22.19
N ILE A 193 -6.86 -23.29 -23.39
CA ILE A 193 -6.00 -22.40 -24.16
C ILE A 193 -6.69 -21.10 -24.57
N ASN A 194 -8.03 -21.09 -24.61
CA ASN A 194 -8.85 -19.92 -24.90
C ASN A 194 -9.33 -19.19 -23.63
N GLN A 195 -8.95 -19.70 -22.45
CA GLN A 195 -9.33 -19.16 -21.13
C GLN A 195 -8.16 -18.42 -20.45
N VAL A 196 -7.25 -17.85 -21.24
CA VAL A 196 -6.13 -17.07 -20.71
C VAL A 196 -6.61 -15.85 -19.92
N PRO A 197 -5.93 -15.49 -18.82
CA PRO A 197 -6.30 -14.35 -18.03
C PRO A 197 -6.11 -13.07 -18.81
N PRO A 198 -6.96 -12.06 -18.56
CA PRO A 198 -6.77 -10.73 -19.09
C PRO A 198 -5.49 -10.11 -18.49
N CYS A 199 -4.88 -9.20 -19.25
CA CYS A 199 -3.76 -8.40 -18.76
C CYS A 199 -4.25 -7.43 -17.68
N ARG A 200 -3.68 -7.50 -16.48
CA ARG A 200 -3.95 -6.52 -15.41
C ARG A 200 -3.16 -5.24 -15.59
N ASP A 201 -3.63 -4.16 -15.01
CA ASP A 201 -3.06 -2.83 -15.23
C ASP A 201 -1.59 -2.66 -14.79
N TRP A 202 -1.18 -3.33 -13.72
CA TRP A 202 0.23 -3.35 -13.29
C TRP A 202 1.13 -4.17 -14.23
N GLN A 203 0.55 -5.11 -14.98
CA GLN A 203 1.26 -5.96 -15.95
C GLN A 203 1.43 -5.29 -17.30
N ARG A 204 0.88 -4.08 -17.51
CA ARG A 204 1.00 -3.38 -18.81
C ARG A 204 2.46 -3.19 -19.27
N LYS A 205 3.46 -3.23 -18.37
CA LYS A 205 4.91 -3.14 -18.70
C LYS A 205 5.56 -4.50 -18.94
N SER A 206 4.88 -5.59 -18.60
CA SER A 206 5.38 -6.95 -18.68
C SER A 206 5.39 -7.44 -20.13
N SER A 207 6.45 -8.18 -20.49
CA SER A 207 6.48 -8.95 -21.74
C SER A 207 5.40 -10.03 -21.76
N ARG A 208 5.06 -10.62 -20.60
CA ARG A 208 4.01 -11.66 -20.48
C ARG A 208 2.59 -11.17 -20.83
N CYS A 209 2.36 -9.87 -20.87
CA CYS A 209 1.05 -9.25 -21.15
C CYS A 209 1.06 -8.40 -22.43
N PHE A 210 2.07 -8.56 -23.28
CA PHE A 210 2.32 -7.67 -24.42
C PHE A 210 1.42 -7.97 -25.64
N GLN A 211 0.71 -9.10 -25.63
CA GLN A 211 0.09 -9.70 -26.81
C GLN A 211 -1.26 -9.12 -27.23
N ARG A 212 -1.97 -8.43 -26.32
CA ARG A 212 -3.23 -7.73 -26.66
C ARG A 212 -3.05 -6.25 -26.99
N ARG A 213 -1.82 -5.82 -27.31
CA ARG A 213 -1.51 -4.44 -27.69
C ARG A 213 -1.88 -4.14 -29.15
N GLN A 214 -3.17 -4.17 -29.45
CA GLN A 214 -3.75 -3.05 -30.21
C GLN A 214 -4.31 -2.04 -29.19
N GLU A 215 -3.46 -1.56 -28.29
CA GLU A 215 -3.76 -0.28 -27.67
C GLU A 215 -3.49 0.78 -28.73
N ILE A 216 -4.53 1.12 -29.48
CA ILE A 216 -4.77 2.45 -30.02
C ILE A 216 -5.03 3.40 -28.82
N TYR A 217 -4.83 3.03 -27.55
CA TYR A 217 -4.98 3.96 -26.43
C TYR A 217 -4.00 5.14 -26.51
N PRO A 218 -2.72 4.99 -26.90
CA PRO A 218 -1.82 6.10 -27.21
C PRO A 218 -2.17 6.85 -28.50
N GLN A 219 -2.70 6.17 -29.54
CA GLN A 219 -3.10 6.81 -30.80
C GLN A 219 -4.44 7.55 -30.68
N LEU A 220 -5.39 7.02 -29.93
CA LEU A 220 -6.68 7.64 -29.62
C LEU A 220 -6.49 8.73 -28.57
N LEU A 221 -5.53 8.61 -27.64
CA LEU A 221 -5.07 9.75 -26.83
C LEU A 221 -4.34 10.79 -27.67
N ALA A 222 -3.69 10.44 -28.78
CA ALA A 222 -3.09 11.38 -29.73
C ALA A 222 -4.13 12.04 -30.68
N GLU A 223 -5.20 11.34 -31.05
CA GLU A 223 -6.32 11.91 -31.83
C GLU A 223 -7.30 12.70 -30.94
N THR A 224 -7.48 12.27 -29.70
CA THR A 224 -8.09 13.07 -28.63
C THR A 224 -7.17 14.24 -28.26
N ALA A 225 -5.84 14.08 -28.33
CA ALA A 225 -4.87 15.15 -28.13
C ALA A 225 -5.02 16.27 -29.16
N SER A 226 -5.22 15.89 -30.42
CA SER A 226 -5.48 16.80 -31.52
C SER A 226 -6.73 17.67 -31.26
N HIS A 227 -7.81 17.09 -30.73
CA HIS A 227 -9.06 17.80 -30.43
C HIS A 227 -9.06 18.54 -29.09
N ILE A 228 -8.13 18.21 -28.18
CA ILE A 228 -8.04 18.75 -26.81
C ILE A 228 -6.83 19.69 -26.66
N SER A 229 -6.48 20.45 -27.71
CA SER A 229 -5.39 21.45 -27.69
C SER A 229 -5.49 22.44 -26.51
N HIS A 230 -6.68 22.68 -25.97
CA HIS A 230 -6.90 23.55 -24.80
C HIS A 230 -6.38 22.97 -23.47
N PHE A 231 -6.40 21.65 -23.25
CA PHE A 231 -5.94 21.04 -21.99
C PHE A 231 -4.45 20.63 -21.99
N PHE A 232 -3.75 20.70 -23.13
CA PHE A 232 -2.30 20.40 -23.22
C PHE A 232 -1.43 21.36 -22.41
N SER A 233 -1.91 22.59 -22.18
CA SER A 233 -1.22 23.56 -21.35
C SER A 233 -1.40 23.32 -19.84
N LEU A 234 -2.37 22.49 -19.46
CA LEU A 234 -2.80 22.31 -18.07
C LEU A 234 -2.29 21.02 -17.43
N LEU A 235 -1.64 20.11 -18.18
CA LEU A 235 -1.16 18.82 -17.65
C LEU A 235 0.21 18.40 -18.25
N PRO A 236 1.33 19.02 -17.83
CA PRO A 236 2.68 18.61 -18.22
C PRO A 236 3.08 17.32 -17.49
N GLY A 237 3.25 16.19 -18.20
CA GLY A 237 3.73 14.92 -17.61
C GLY A 237 2.90 13.66 -17.92
N PHE A 238 1.80 13.80 -18.66
CA PHE A 238 1.01 12.66 -19.17
C PHE A 238 1.79 11.75 -20.14
N ASP A 239 2.96 12.21 -20.57
CA ASP A 239 3.91 11.56 -21.49
C ASP A 239 4.50 10.23 -20.94
N SER A 240 4.55 10.04 -19.61
CA SER A 240 5.15 8.83 -19.02
C SER A 240 4.27 7.57 -19.16
N VAL A 241 2.97 7.75 -19.42
CA VAL A 241 2.01 6.67 -19.69
C VAL A 241 2.11 6.20 -21.16
N LEU A 242 2.54 7.09 -22.07
CA LEU A 242 2.44 6.92 -23.52
C LEU A 242 3.71 6.34 -24.18
N ARG A 243 4.88 6.39 -23.54
CA ARG A 243 6.11 5.83 -24.13
C ARG A 243 6.32 4.37 -23.74
N ARG A 244 5.68 3.45 -24.47
CA ARG A 244 6.09 2.05 -24.50
C ARG A 244 6.25 1.60 -25.95
N SER A 245 7.44 1.10 -26.22
CA SER A 245 7.90 0.55 -27.50
C SER A 245 6.92 -0.50 -28.04
N SER A 246 6.80 -0.57 -29.37
CA SER A 246 6.13 -1.64 -30.10
C SER A 246 7.07 -2.83 -30.29
N VAL A 247 6.52 -4.05 -30.21
CA VAL A 247 7.19 -5.33 -30.51
C VAL A 247 6.47 -5.94 -31.72
N PRO A 248 7.18 -6.60 -32.66
CA PRO A 248 6.56 -7.22 -33.86
C PRO A 248 5.48 -8.28 -33.55
N GLU A 249 4.38 -8.29 -34.32
CA GLU A 249 3.23 -9.22 -34.18
C GLU A 249 3.60 -10.71 -34.27
N ASP A 250 4.66 -11.07 -34.99
CA ASP A 250 5.08 -12.46 -35.16
C ASP A 250 5.69 -13.03 -33.87
N LEU A 251 6.40 -12.21 -33.09
CA LEU A 251 6.91 -12.59 -31.77
C LEU A 251 5.77 -12.77 -30.76
N ILE A 252 4.72 -11.94 -30.89
CA ILE A 252 3.49 -12.05 -30.10
C ILE A 252 2.83 -13.41 -30.34
N LYS A 253 2.57 -13.80 -31.59
CA LYS A 253 1.94 -15.10 -31.89
C LYS A 253 2.78 -16.29 -31.39
N ILE A 254 4.11 -16.19 -31.44
CA ILE A 254 5.02 -17.24 -30.96
C ILE A 254 4.92 -17.41 -29.44
N GLU A 255 4.95 -16.32 -28.67
CA GLU A 255 4.79 -16.38 -27.21
C GLU A 255 3.40 -16.91 -26.81
N GLU A 256 2.35 -16.60 -27.58
CA GLU A 256 0.95 -16.91 -27.26
C GLU A 256 0.71 -18.41 -27.45
N GLN A 257 1.31 -18.95 -28.53
CA GLN A 257 1.40 -20.37 -28.79
C GLN A 257 2.27 -21.11 -27.76
N GLN A 258 3.39 -20.52 -27.31
CA GLN A 258 4.21 -21.12 -26.25
C GLN A 258 3.44 -21.19 -24.92
N TRP A 259 2.67 -20.14 -24.59
CA TRP A 259 1.89 -20.04 -23.36
C TRP A 259 0.70 -20.99 -23.35
N ALA A 260 -0.05 -21.03 -24.45
CA ALA A 260 -1.15 -21.98 -24.68
C ALA A 260 -0.72 -23.46 -24.57
N GLN A 261 0.57 -23.77 -24.76
CA GLN A 261 1.13 -25.14 -24.79
C GLN A 261 1.82 -25.58 -23.48
N SER A 262 1.62 -24.85 -22.37
CA SER A 262 2.35 -25.04 -21.09
C SER A 262 1.54 -25.69 -19.95
N TRP A 263 0.32 -26.17 -20.22
CA TRP A 263 -0.52 -26.77 -19.19
C TRP A 263 0.01 -28.12 -18.69
N VAL A 264 -0.15 -28.34 -17.37
CA VAL A 264 0.10 -29.63 -16.73
C VAL A 264 -1.08 -30.05 -15.86
N THR A 265 -1.06 -31.29 -15.42
CA THR A 265 -2.00 -31.84 -14.43
C THR A 265 -1.24 -32.59 -13.34
N PHE A 266 -1.87 -32.73 -12.19
CA PHE A 266 -1.42 -33.66 -11.16
C PHE A 266 -2.07 -35.03 -11.34
N VAL A 267 -1.27 -36.07 -11.10
CA VAL A 267 -1.71 -37.46 -11.19
C VAL A 267 -1.15 -38.23 -9.98
N PRO A 268 -1.99 -38.88 -9.17
CA PRO A 268 -1.53 -39.77 -8.10
C PRO A 268 -0.68 -40.91 -8.64
N ARG A 269 0.37 -41.30 -7.90
CA ARG A 269 1.30 -42.32 -8.36
C ARG A 269 0.68 -43.71 -8.32
N GLU A 270 -0.09 -44.03 -7.29
CA GLU A 270 -0.82 -45.30 -7.11
C GLU A 270 -2.31 -45.03 -6.88
N SER A 271 -3.17 -46.03 -7.09
CA SER A 271 -4.62 -45.89 -6.84
C SER A 271 -4.93 -45.69 -5.35
N THR A 272 -4.13 -46.27 -4.47
CA THR A 272 -4.18 -46.10 -3.01
C THR A 272 -3.90 -44.66 -2.57
N ASP A 273 -3.19 -43.87 -3.38
CA ASP A 273 -2.87 -42.48 -3.07
C ASP A 273 -4.06 -41.53 -3.24
N LEU A 274 -5.14 -41.96 -3.92
CA LEU A 274 -6.32 -41.13 -4.21
C LEU A 274 -6.95 -40.54 -2.95
N GLU A 275 -6.95 -41.27 -1.84
CA GLU A 275 -7.52 -40.77 -0.59
C GLU A 275 -6.69 -39.67 0.10
N SER A 276 -5.49 -39.38 -0.40
CA SER A 276 -4.60 -38.32 0.09
C SER A 276 -4.85 -36.98 -0.61
N PHE A 277 -5.63 -36.97 -1.69
CA PHE A 277 -5.85 -35.77 -2.50
C PHE A 277 -7.33 -35.51 -2.74
N GLN A 278 -7.73 -34.25 -2.61
CA GLN A 278 -9.05 -33.77 -2.98
C GLN A 278 -8.96 -32.84 -4.19
N THR A 279 -9.68 -33.16 -5.26
CA THR A 279 -9.71 -32.31 -6.46
C THR A 279 -10.54 -31.05 -6.19
N ILE A 280 -9.99 -29.88 -6.53
CA ILE A 280 -10.65 -28.57 -6.44
C ILE A 280 -11.11 -28.10 -7.82
N ALA A 281 -10.24 -28.23 -8.83
CA ALA A 281 -10.53 -27.88 -10.21
C ALA A 281 -9.90 -28.89 -11.18
N PHE A 282 -10.55 -29.11 -12.32
CA PHE A 282 -10.15 -30.13 -13.29
C PHE A 282 -10.53 -29.74 -14.73
N ALA A 283 -9.99 -30.47 -15.72
CA ALA A 283 -10.31 -30.30 -17.14
C ALA A 283 -10.53 -31.64 -17.84
N LYS A 284 -11.29 -31.61 -18.94
CA LYS A 284 -11.54 -32.78 -19.78
C LYS A 284 -10.40 -32.99 -20.77
N VAL A 285 -10.04 -34.24 -21.05
CA VAL A 285 -8.92 -34.63 -21.92
C VAL A 285 -9.41 -35.67 -22.94
N TYR A 286 -8.83 -35.70 -24.14
CA TYR A 286 -9.25 -36.59 -25.22
C TYR A 286 -8.94 -38.07 -24.94
N SER A 287 -9.87 -38.95 -25.34
CA SER A 287 -9.93 -40.39 -25.08
C SER A 287 -8.83 -41.26 -25.72
N GLY A 288 -7.86 -40.66 -26.42
CA GLY A 288 -6.77 -41.36 -27.11
C GLY A 288 -5.66 -41.87 -26.17
N TYR A 289 -5.74 -41.51 -24.89
CA TYR A 289 -4.72 -41.74 -23.88
C TYR A 289 -5.36 -42.56 -22.74
N LYS A 290 -5.04 -43.85 -22.65
CA LYS A 290 -5.62 -44.84 -21.73
C LYS A 290 -4.54 -45.63 -20.96
N THR A 291 -3.44 -45.01 -20.56
CA THR A 291 -2.50 -45.71 -19.66
C THR A 291 -3.08 -45.79 -18.25
N ASP A 292 -2.69 -46.80 -17.47
CA ASP A 292 -3.18 -46.97 -16.09
C ASP A 292 -2.88 -45.74 -15.23
N VAL A 293 -1.78 -45.02 -15.49
CA VAL A 293 -1.43 -43.74 -14.84
C VAL A 293 -2.49 -42.67 -15.14
N GLU A 294 -3.01 -42.63 -16.36
CA GLU A 294 -3.93 -41.59 -16.81
C GLU A 294 -5.35 -41.77 -16.28
N GLN A 295 -5.80 -43.02 -16.12
CA GLN A 295 -7.08 -43.33 -15.47
C GLN A 295 -7.07 -43.00 -13.98
N ARG A 296 -5.89 -42.99 -13.33
CA ARG A 296 -5.73 -42.59 -11.92
C ARG A 296 -5.86 -41.09 -11.68
N SER A 297 -5.89 -40.27 -12.74
CA SER A 297 -6.19 -38.83 -12.63
C SER A 297 -7.69 -38.53 -12.63
N CYS A 298 -8.54 -39.54 -12.86
CA CYS A 298 -10.00 -39.40 -12.83
C CYS A 298 -10.47 -39.02 -11.42
N ALA A 299 -10.97 -37.80 -11.27
CA ALA A 299 -11.43 -37.23 -10.01
C ALA A 299 -12.74 -37.84 -9.44
N PHE A 300 -13.17 -39.03 -9.89
CA PHE A 300 -14.53 -39.56 -9.72
C PHE A 300 -14.52 -41.02 -9.26
N ASP A 301 -15.37 -41.37 -8.29
CA ASP A 301 -15.47 -42.74 -7.76
C ASP A 301 -16.56 -43.60 -8.44
N ASP A 302 -17.47 -43.03 -9.24
CA ASP A 302 -18.57 -43.84 -9.78
C ASP A 302 -19.14 -43.26 -11.10
N CYS A 303 -18.69 -43.78 -12.24
CA CYS A 303 -19.25 -43.45 -13.55
C CYS A 303 -20.63 -44.11 -13.81
N GLY A 304 -21.26 -44.70 -12.78
CA GLY A 304 -22.56 -45.37 -12.87
C GLY A 304 -23.78 -44.44 -13.00
N ILE A 305 -23.62 -43.12 -12.88
CA ILE A 305 -24.73 -42.16 -12.90
C ILE A 305 -24.68 -41.30 -14.17
N ASN A 306 -25.78 -41.28 -14.92
CA ASN A 306 -26.02 -40.52 -16.16
C ASN A 306 -25.36 -39.13 -16.16
N GLY A 307 -24.18 -39.02 -16.78
CA GLY A 307 -23.43 -37.76 -16.88
C GLY A 307 -22.04 -37.88 -17.49
N CYS A 308 -21.34 -38.99 -17.25
CA CYS A 308 -20.09 -39.29 -17.94
C CYS A 308 -20.38 -40.06 -19.23
N ARG A 309 -20.08 -39.48 -20.40
CA ARG A 309 -20.02 -40.30 -21.63
C ARG A 309 -18.81 -41.23 -21.47
N GLY A 310 -18.99 -42.55 -21.64
CA GLY A 310 -18.01 -43.60 -21.29
C GLY A 310 -16.62 -43.54 -21.95
N ASN A 311 -16.30 -42.48 -22.70
CA ASN A 311 -14.99 -42.22 -23.30
C ASN A 311 -14.32 -40.93 -22.78
N ASP A 312 -14.97 -40.14 -21.91
CA ASP A 312 -14.42 -38.87 -21.42
C ASP A 312 -13.46 -39.09 -20.24
N VAL A 313 -12.24 -38.51 -20.32
CA VAL A 313 -11.23 -38.55 -19.26
C VAL A 313 -11.09 -37.15 -18.65
N TYR A 314 -10.91 -37.06 -17.34
CA TYR A 314 -10.74 -35.79 -16.63
C TYR A 314 -9.46 -35.80 -15.78
N GLN A 315 -8.82 -34.64 -15.66
CA GLN A 315 -7.52 -34.49 -15.00
C GLN A 315 -7.47 -33.24 -14.11
N ALA A 316 -6.83 -33.38 -12.95
CA ALA A 316 -6.84 -32.37 -11.88
C ALA A 316 -5.87 -31.20 -12.14
N LEU A 317 -6.41 -29.99 -12.16
CA LEU A 317 -5.66 -28.74 -12.30
C LEU A 317 -5.34 -28.08 -10.97
N VAL A 318 -6.15 -28.32 -9.94
CA VAL A 318 -5.91 -27.84 -8.58
C VAL A 318 -6.31 -28.95 -7.61
N VAL A 319 -5.41 -29.31 -6.69
CA VAL A 319 -5.62 -30.37 -5.71
C VAL A 319 -5.28 -29.88 -4.30
N LYS A 320 -6.00 -30.39 -3.31
CA LYS A 320 -5.64 -30.29 -1.90
C LYS A 320 -5.04 -31.61 -1.45
N ASP A 321 -3.78 -31.59 -1.04
CA ASP A 321 -3.16 -32.64 -0.22
C ASP A 321 -3.68 -32.49 1.20
N VAL A 322 -4.35 -33.52 1.71
CA VAL A 322 -4.91 -33.52 3.07
C VAL A 322 -3.86 -33.86 4.15
N GLY A 323 -2.58 -33.94 3.79
CA GLY A 323 -1.49 -34.15 4.72
C GLY A 323 -1.36 -35.58 5.22
N LYS A 324 -2.00 -36.56 4.57
CA LYS A 324 -1.88 -37.99 4.93
C LYS A 324 -0.45 -38.53 4.79
N VAL A 325 0.35 -37.92 3.91
CA VAL A 325 1.71 -38.39 3.58
C VAL A 325 2.72 -38.00 4.66
N ASP A 326 2.76 -36.72 5.03
CA ASP A 326 3.78 -36.18 5.92
C ASP A 326 3.26 -35.23 7.01
N GLY A 327 1.94 -35.11 7.16
CA GLY A 327 1.28 -34.30 8.18
C GLY A 327 1.15 -32.82 7.84
N VAL A 328 1.46 -32.40 6.61
CA VAL A 328 1.33 -31.00 6.17
C VAL A 328 0.25 -30.91 5.08
N GLU A 329 -0.81 -30.15 5.31
CA GLU A 329 -1.80 -29.91 4.26
C GLU A 329 -1.26 -28.92 3.20
N ARG A 330 -1.60 -29.17 1.93
CA ARG A 330 -1.17 -28.33 0.82
C ARG A 330 -2.27 -28.09 -0.18
N ILE A 331 -2.31 -26.91 -0.80
CA ILE A 331 -3.10 -26.66 -2.01
C ILE A 331 -2.13 -26.39 -3.16
N LEU A 332 -2.20 -27.23 -4.19
CA LEU A 332 -1.28 -27.23 -5.32
C LEU A 332 -2.03 -26.87 -6.60
N PHE A 333 -1.54 -25.84 -7.29
CA PHE A 333 -2.01 -25.43 -8.61
C PHE A 333 -1.15 -26.11 -9.69
N ALA A 334 -1.73 -26.56 -10.80
CA ALA A 334 -1.02 -27.20 -11.91
C ALA A 334 -0.70 -26.22 -13.05
N PHE A 335 -0.63 -24.92 -12.73
CA PHE A 335 -0.38 -23.85 -13.68
C PHE A 335 0.26 -22.65 -12.96
N GLU A 336 0.99 -21.80 -13.70
CA GLU A 336 1.61 -20.59 -13.12
C GLU A 336 0.52 -19.61 -12.64
N PRO A 337 0.77 -18.79 -11.61
CA PRO A 337 -0.23 -17.84 -11.09
C PRO A 337 -0.86 -16.96 -12.17
N LEU A 338 -0.06 -16.49 -13.14
CA LEU A 338 -0.55 -15.67 -14.24
C LEU A 338 -1.14 -16.43 -15.42
N GLN A 339 -1.18 -17.77 -15.41
CA GLN A 339 -1.59 -18.57 -16.59
C GLN A 339 -3.10 -18.70 -16.76
N HIS A 340 -3.91 -18.49 -15.71
CA HIS A 340 -5.37 -18.63 -15.76
C HIS A 340 -6.11 -17.52 -14.99
N TRP A 341 -7.32 -17.16 -15.44
CA TRP A 341 -8.14 -16.14 -14.78
C TRP A 341 -8.59 -16.56 -13.37
N SER A 342 -8.77 -17.86 -13.14
CA SER A 342 -9.31 -18.38 -11.87
C SER A 342 -8.34 -18.27 -10.70
N THR A 343 -7.07 -17.93 -10.93
CA THR A 343 -6.05 -17.89 -9.87
C THR A 343 -6.45 -16.98 -8.73
N THR A 344 -6.94 -15.76 -8.99
CA THR A 344 -7.29 -14.81 -7.91
C THR A 344 -8.43 -15.33 -7.05
N LEU A 345 -9.44 -15.94 -7.68
CA LEU A 345 -10.59 -16.55 -7.01
C LEU A 345 -10.17 -17.77 -6.17
N LEU A 346 -9.49 -18.75 -6.77
CA LEU A 346 -9.14 -20.00 -6.08
C LEU A 346 -8.03 -19.81 -5.04
N LEU A 347 -7.07 -18.91 -5.28
CA LEU A 347 -6.05 -18.57 -4.28
C LEU A 347 -6.71 -17.87 -3.07
N SER A 348 -7.70 -17.00 -3.31
CA SER A 348 -8.44 -16.35 -2.23
C SER A 348 -9.20 -17.36 -1.37
N ASP A 349 -9.84 -18.35 -1.99
CA ASP A 349 -10.54 -19.44 -1.31
C ASP A 349 -9.57 -20.36 -0.55
N ALA A 350 -8.43 -20.70 -1.15
CA ALA A 350 -7.37 -21.49 -0.50
C ALA A 350 -6.82 -20.82 0.76
N ILE A 351 -6.54 -19.51 0.69
CA ILE A 351 -6.07 -18.74 1.85
C ILE A 351 -7.16 -18.68 2.93
N GLN A 352 -8.41 -18.42 2.56
CA GLN A 352 -9.53 -18.39 3.52
C GLN A 352 -9.73 -19.76 4.18
N HIS A 353 -9.67 -20.86 3.43
CA HIS A 353 -9.79 -22.21 3.98
C HIS A 353 -8.73 -22.52 5.04
N PHE A 354 -7.47 -22.17 4.78
CA PHE A 354 -6.39 -22.42 5.75
C PHE A 354 -6.40 -21.46 6.94
N LEU A 355 -6.98 -20.26 6.80
CA LEU A 355 -7.03 -19.25 7.86
C LEU A 355 -8.41 -19.11 8.53
N LYS A 356 -9.41 -19.92 8.17
CA LYS A 356 -10.80 -19.82 8.65
C LYS A 356 -10.95 -19.87 10.18
N ASP A 357 -10.01 -20.55 10.85
CA ASP A 357 -10.03 -20.76 12.29
C ASP A 357 -9.27 -19.65 13.06
N ILE A 358 -8.64 -18.72 12.35
CA ILE A 358 -7.91 -17.60 12.94
C ILE A 358 -8.89 -16.46 13.16
N ALA A 359 -9.21 -16.17 14.43
CA ALA A 359 -10.09 -15.08 14.87
C ALA A 359 -9.68 -13.65 14.41
N VAL A 360 -8.56 -13.54 13.68
CA VAL A 360 -7.88 -12.32 13.24
C VAL A 360 -8.15 -12.02 11.76
N LEU A 361 -9.02 -12.76 11.07
CA LEU A 361 -9.73 -12.19 9.92
C LEU A 361 -10.72 -11.13 10.46
N GLU A 362 -10.16 -10.08 11.07
CA GLU A 362 -10.77 -8.98 11.83
C GLU A 362 -11.86 -8.27 11.00
N TYR A 363 -11.85 -8.51 9.69
CA TYR A 363 -12.82 -8.06 8.71
C TYR A 363 -13.05 -9.17 7.67
N GLU A 364 -13.76 -10.25 8.03
CA GLU A 364 -14.29 -11.18 7.03
C GLU A 364 -14.94 -10.37 5.90
N LEU A 365 -14.43 -10.54 4.67
CA LEU A 365 -15.00 -9.91 3.48
C LEU A 365 -16.47 -10.26 3.31
N GLY A 366 -16.89 -11.42 3.85
CA GLY A 366 -18.20 -12.01 3.65
C GLY A 366 -18.47 -12.28 2.17
N LEU A 367 -19.71 -12.65 1.85
CA LEU A 367 -20.16 -12.83 0.46
C LEU A 367 -20.89 -11.60 -0.09
N VAL A 368 -21.30 -10.65 0.76
CA VAL A 368 -22.02 -9.45 0.32
C VAL A 368 -21.04 -8.41 -0.25
N ARG A 369 -21.38 -7.86 -1.41
CA ARG A 369 -20.66 -6.76 -2.07
C ARG A 369 -21.61 -5.61 -2.32
N TYR A 370 -21.32 -4.46 -1.71
CA TYR A 370 -22.08 -3.25 -1.95
C TYR A 370 -21.57 -2.52 -3.18
N ILE A 371 -22.49 -2.01 -3.99
CA ILE A 371 -22.20 -1.23 -5.19
C ILE A 371 -22.89 0.12 -5.17
N HIS A 372 -22.15 1.15 -5.57
CA HIS A 372 -22.61 2.49 -5.86
C HIS A 372 -21.99 2.93 -7.19
N ILE A 373 -22.80 3.41 -8.13
CA ILE A 373 -22.33 3.88 -9.44
C ILE A 373 -22.87 5.29 -9.60
N ASP A 374 -21.98 6.28 -9.61
CA ASP A 374 -22.41 7.63 -9.94
C ASP A 374 -22.35 7.85 -11.46
N ILE A 375 -23.32 8.63 -11.93
CA ILE A 375 -23.48 9.05 -13.31
C ILE A 375 -23.21 10.54 -13.33
N ASP A 376 -21.99 10.91 -13.70
CA ASP A 376 -21.54 12.29 -13.75
C ASP A 376 -22.07 12.95 -15.04
N ASP A 377 -21.98 14.28 -15.11
CA ASP A 377 -22.26 15.09 -16.32
C ASP A 377 -23.71 15.12 -16.83
N VAL A 378 -24.68 14.84 -15.95
CA VAL A 378 -26.10 14.94 -16.29
C VAL A 378 -26.51 16.41 -16.47
N PHE A 379 -27.16 16.72 -17.61
CA PHE A 379 -27.59 18.06 -18.05
C PHE A 379 -26.46 19.05 -18.41
N LEU A 380 -25.29 18.56 -18.84
CA LEU A 380 -24.23 19.42 -19.40
C LEU A 380 -24.44 19.72 -20.89
N ALA A 381 -24.18 20.96 -21.29
CA ALA A 381 -24.15 21.40 -22.68
C ALA A 381 -22.73 21.25 -23.29
N PRO A 382 -22.59 21.31 -24.63
CA PRO A 382 -21.29 21.15 -25.32
C PRO A 382 -20.19 22.14 -24.90
N THR A 383 -20.55 23.29 -24.33
CA THR A 383 -19.61 24.34 -23.87
C THR A 383 -19.24 24.24 -22.39
N GLY A 384 -19.55 23.13 -21.71
CA GLY A 384 -19.23 22.97 -20.29
C GLY A 384 -20.02 23.90 -19.39
N THR A 385 -21.25 24.26 -19.77
CA THR A 385 -22.20 24.98 -18.92
C THR A 385 -23.47 24.15 -18.77
N ARG A 386 -24.32 24.46 -17.78
CA ARG A 386 -25.59 23.74 -17.62
C ARG A 386 -26.51 24.04 -18.81
N MET A 387 -27.18 23.01 -19.30
CA MET A 387 -28.09 23.14 -20.44
C MET A 387 -29.18 24.19 -20.15
N THR A 388 -29.21 25.25 -20.96
CA THR A 388 -30.28 26.25 -20.94
C THR A 388 -31.44 25.81 -21.84
N SER A 389 -32.61 26.47 -21.73
CA SER A 389 -33.71 26.25 -22.70
C SER A 389 -33.30 26.52 -24.15
N SER A 390 -32.25 27.31 -24.39
CA SER A 390 -31.70 27.56 -25.73
C SER A 390 -30.73 26.46 -26.20
N ASP A 391 -30.04 25.77 -25.29
CA ASP A 391 -29.17 24.63 -25.59
C ASP A 391 -30.00 23.37 -25.86
N VAL A 392 -31.05 23.16 -25.06
CA VAL A 392 -32.06 22.13 -25.29
C VAL A 392 -32.60 22.28 -26.71
N LYS A 393 -33.08 23.47 -27.10
CA LYS A 393 -33.57 23.77 -28.46
C LYS A 393 -32.54 23.57 -29.59
N ARG A 394 -31.23 23.57 -29.27
CA ARG A 394 -30.12 23.29 -30.21
C ARG A 394 -29.75 21.81 -30.27
N GLY A 395 -29.99 21.05 -29.20
CA GLY A 395 -29.92 19.59 -29.19
C GLY A 395 -30.96 18.99 -30.14
N ASN A 396 -30.72 17.77 -30.62
CA ASN A 396 -31.69 17.14 -31.51
C ASN A 396 -33.00 16.84 -30.73
N PRO A 397 -34.15 16.74 -31.39
CA PRO A 397 -35.43 16.54 -30.70
C PRO A 397 -35.47 15.32 -29.76
N GLN A 398 -34.66 14.28 -30.00
CA GLN A 398 -34.61 13.09 -29.15
C GLN A 398 -33.86 13.35 -27.83
N GLU A 399 -32.80 14.17 -27.85
CA GLU A 399 -32.05 14.57 -26.65
C GLU A 399 -32.93 15.40 -25.72
N GLN A 400 -33.71 16.33 -26.27
CA GLN A 400 -34.66 17.15 -25.52
C GLN A 400 -35.72 16.29 -24.82
N LEU A 401 -36.31 15.35 -25.55
CA LEU A 401 -37.27 14.39 -25.00
C LEU A 401 -36.64 13.50 -23.92
N GLY A 402 -35.35 13.17 -24.05
CA GLY A 402 -34.59 12.41 -23.06
C GLY A 402 -34.43 13.17 -21.74
N ASP A 403 -34.04 14.44 -21.81
CA ASP A 403 -33.90 15.29 -20.63
C ASP A 403 -35.24 15.55 -19.94
N GLU A 404 -36.30 15.83 -20.72
CA GLU A 404 -37.67 15.96 -20.20
C GLU A 404 -38.14 14.67 -19.53
N ALA A 405 -37.86 13.51 -20.13
CA ALA A 405 -38.17 12.21 -19.55
C ALA A 405 -37.39 11.97 -18.25
N LEU A 406 -36.12 12.39 -18.17
CA LEU A 406 -35.31 12.25 -16.96
C LEU A 406 -35.88 13.11 -15.82
N ILE A 407 -36.26 14.36 -16.10
CA ILE A 407 -36.94 15.25 -15.12
C ILE A 407 -38.32 14.70 -14.73
N LYS A 408 -39.09 14.16 -15.68
CA LYS A 408 -40.37 13.50 -15.40
C LYS A 408 -40.21 12.31 -14.45
N ASN A 409 -39.10 11.58 -14.57
CA ASN A 409 -38.78 10.41 -13.75
C ASN A 409 -37.80 10.70 -12.60
N ARG A 410 -37.57 11.98 -12.24
CA ARG A 410 -36.54 12.40 -11.27
C ARG A 410 -36.60 11.67 -9.92
N HIS A 411 -37.79 11.30 -9.46
CA HIS A 411 -38.03 10.59 -8.19
C HIS A 411 -37.63 9.11 -8.22
N GLN A 412 -37.30 8.56 -9.40
CA GLN A 412 -36.73 7.22 -9.54
C GLN A 412 -35.20 7.19 -9.39
N PHE A 413 -34.57 8.36 -9.32
CA PHE A 413 -33.12 8.50 -9.22
C PHE A 413 -32.73 9.14 -7.90
N LYS A 414 -31.50 8.84 -7.46
CA LYS A 414 -30.81 9.57 -6.41
C LYS A 414 -29.88 10.56 -7.07
N TRP A 415 -29.95 11.81 -6.64
CA TRP A 415 -29.21 12.91 -7.25
C TRP A 415 -28.14 13.42 -6.29
N PHE A 416 -27.05 13.95 -6.81
CA PHE A 416 -26.00 14.58 -6.00
C PHE A 416 -25.52 15.85 -6.70
N CYS A 417 -24.87 16.72 -5.93
CA CYS A 417 -24.29 17.94 -6.49
C CYS A 417 -23.02 17.62 -7.29
N HIS A 418 -22.91 18.17 -8.50
CA HIS A 418 -21.73 18.13 -9.35
C HIS A 418 -21.34 19.52 -9.89
N THR A 419 -21.55 20.55 -9.05
CA THR A 419 -21.45 22.00 -9.36
C THR A 419 -22.38 22.47 -10.49
N PHE A 420 -22.45 23.78 -10.76
CA PHE A 420 -23.41 24.32 -11.73
C PHE A 420 -22.84 24.34 -13.15
N SER A 421 -21.64 24.87 -13.34
CA SER A 421 -21.00 24.99 -14.66
C SER A 421 -19.92 23.95 -14.92
N HIS A 422 -19.85 22.86 -14.15
CA HIS A 422 -18.80 21.85 -14.30
C HIS A 422 -17.35 22.41 -14.24
N ALA A 423 -17.17 23.59 -13.65
CA ALA A 423 -15.87 24.22 -13.51
C ALA A 423 -15.00 23.46 -12.51
N GLN A 424 -13.70 23.37 -12.80
CA GLN A 424 -12.74 22.69 -11.94
C GLN A 424 -12.53 23.49 -10.64
N PRO A 425 -12.76 22.92 -9.43
CA PRO A 425 -12.73 23.71 -8.20
C PRO A 425 -11.42 24.43 -7.88
N HIS A 426 -10.29 23.93 -8.36
CA HIS A 426 -8.97 24.55 -8.13
C HIS A 426 -8.76 25.85 -8.90
N THR A 427 -9.53 26.11 -9.97
CA THR A 427 -9.43 27.34 -10.76
C THR A 427 -10.32 28.46 -10.24
N LEU A 428 -11.20 28.15 -9.28
CA LEU A 428 -12.16 29.09 -8.70
C LEU A 428 -11.66 29.61 -7.35
N SER A 429 -11.93 30.88 -7.06
CA SER A 429 -11.85 31.41 -5.70
C SER A 429 -12.92 30.79 -4.80
N GLU A 430 -12.78 30.95 -3.49
CA GLU A 430 -13.78 30.46 -2.52
C GLU A 430 -15.18 31.08 -2.73
N ALA A 431 -15.24 32.35 -3.10
CA ALA A 431 -16.49 33.05 -3.38
C ALA A 431 -17.17 32.51 -4.65
N GLU A 432 -16.42 32.34 -5.74
CA GLU A 432 -16.93 31.77 -6.99
C GLU A 432 -17.38 30.32 -6.80
N MET A 433 -16.62 29.52 -6.05
CA MET A 433 -16.99 28.14 -5.72
C MET A 433 -18.31 28.09 -4.94
N THR A 434 -18.48 28.98 -3.97
CA THR A 434 -19.73 29.08 -3.18
C THR A 434 -20.91 29.45 -4.08
N GLN A 435 -20.74 30.46 -4.95
CA GLN A 435 -21.74 30.87 -5.92
C GLN A 435 -22.14 29.73 -6.87
N GLN A 436 -21.18 28.96 -7.39
CA GLN A 436 -21.44 27.80 -8.24
C GLN A 436 -22.31 26.74 -7.53
N LEU A 437 -22.04 26.48 -6.25
CA LEU A 437 -22.83 25.54 -5.47
C LEU A 437 -24.24 26.06 -5.16
N GLU A 438 -24.39 27.36 -4.91
CA GLU A 438 -25.68 28.01 -4.68
C GLU A 438 -26.57 27.97 -5.93
N LEU A 439 -26.02 28.26 -7.11
CA LEU A 439 -26.71 28.13 -8.38
C LEU A 439 -27.15 26.70 -8.65
N ASN A 440 -26.28 25.71 -8.38
CA ASN A 440 -26.64 24.30 -8.50
C ASN A 440 -27.79 23.94 -7.55
N LYS A 441 -27.76 24.45 -6.31
CA LYS A 441 -28.82 24.24 -5.32
C LYS A 441 -30.14 24.90 -5.71
N ALA A 442 -30.09 26.09 -6.28
CA ALA A 442 -31.27 26.78 -6.81
C ALA A 442 -31.91 25.96 -7.94
N PHE A 443 -31.11 25.48 -8.90
CA PHE A 443 -31.61 24.62 -9.98
C PHE A 443 -32.25 23.33 -9.45
N ALA A 444 -31.60 22.66 -8.49
CA ALA A 444 -32.14 21.42 -7.91
C ALA A 444 -33.50 21.64 -7.23
N LYS A 445 -33.67 22.78 -6.55
CA LYS A 445 -34.96 23.18 -5.96
C LYS A 445 -36.00 23.51 -7.03
N GLU A 446 -35.62 24.27 -8.06
CA GLU A 446 -36.50 24.65 -9.16
C GLU A 446 -37.07 23.41 -9.88
N LYS A 447 -36.23 22.38 -10.08
CA LYS A 447 -36.60 21.14 -10.78
C LYS A 447 -37.10 20.02 -9.86
N ASP A 448 -37.26 20.29 -8.56
CA ASP A 448 -37.74 19.29 -7.58
C ASP A 448 -36.91 17.98 -7.61
N LEU A 449 -35.58 18.10 -7.67
CA LEU A 449 -34.68 16.95 -7.69
C LEU A 449 -34.45 16.43 -6.25
N PRO A 450 -34.68 15.13 -5.97
CA PRO A 450 -34.41 14.55 -4.65
C PRO A 450 -32.89 14.32 -4.47
N ILE A 451 -32.20 15.37 -4.04
CA ILE A 451 -30.75 15.35 -3.76
C ILE A 451 -30.46 14.51 -2.51
N GLU A 452 -29.52 13.58 -2.62
CA GLU A 452 -28.98 12.80 -1.50
C GLU A 452 -28.22 13.74 -0.55
N PRO A 453 -28.58 13.78 0.74
CA PRO A 453 -27.94 14.68 1.69
C PRO A 453 -26.50 14.26 1.97
N GLY A 454 -25.60 15.23 2.04
CA GLY A 454 -24.23 15.02 2.51
C GLY A 454 -23.25 14.41 1.50
N TYR A 455 -23.69 14.11 0.27
CA TYR A 455 -22.84 13.52 -0.77
C TYR A 455 -22.73 14.41 -2.01
N SER A 456 -21.50 14.57 -2.51
CA SER A 456 -21.21 15.32 -3.75
C SER A 456 -19.89 14.86 -4.34
N VAL A 457 -19.76 14.95 -5.66
CA VAL A 457 -18.51 14.70 -6.38
C VAL A 457 -18.11 15.99 -7.10
N ALA A 458 -16.83 16.34 -7.05
CA ALA A 458 -16.32 17.50 -7.75
C ALA A 458 -16.12 17.21 -9.24
N PRO A 459 -16.38 18.18 -10.15
CA PRO A 459 -16.00 18.09 -11.56
C PRO A 459 -14.56 17.67 -11.72
N HIS A 460 -14.33 16.71 -12.62
CA HIS A 460 -13.01 16.12 -12.87
C HIS A 460 -12.29 15.57 -11.61
N HIS A 461 -13.01 15.33 -10.50
CA HIS A 461 -12.45 15.05 -9.17
C HIS A 461 -11.39 16.08 -8.70
N SER A 462 -11.43 17.27 -9.28
CA SER A 462 -10.43 18.28 -9.02
C SER A 462 -10.66 18.94 -7.66
N GLY A 463 -9.59 19.16 -6.91
CA GLY A 463 -9.66 19.73 -5.57
C GLY A 463 -10.11 18.77 -4.47
N VAL A 464 -10.52 17.54 -4.81
CA VAL A 464 -10.79 16.48 -3.83
C VAL A 464 -9.48 15.86 -3.38
N TYR A 465 -8.74 15.30 -4.32
CA TYR A 465 -7.32 15.01 -4.18
C TYR A 465 -6.63 15.36 -5.50
N PRO A 466 -5.52 16.10 -5.46
CA PRO A 466 -5.10 17.07 -4.45
C PRO A 466 -6.20 17.87 -3.72
N VAL A 467 -6.10 17.96 -2.39
CA VAL A 467 -7.09 18.73 -1.60
C VAL A 467 -6.96 20.23 -1.88
N VAL A 468 -8.09 20.88 -2.10
CA VAL A 468 -8.23 22.34 -2.24
C VAL A 468 -9.14 22.83 -1.10
N PRO A 469 -8.61 23.53 -0.07
CA PRO A 469 -9.36 23.79 1.17
C PRO A 469 -10.68 24.54 0.99
N HIS A 470 -10.77 25.48 0.04
CA HIS A 470 -12.00 26.24 -0.18
C HIS A 470 -13.13 25.41 -0.78
N LEU A 471 -12.84 24.36 -1.56
CA LEU A 471 -13.85 23.40 -2.02
C LEU A 471 -14.56 22.76 -0.82
N TYR A 472 -13.79 22.27 0.15
CA TYR A 472 -14.33 21.61 1.35
C TYR A 472 -15.14 22.57 2.23
N ARG A 473 -14.72 23.83 2.36
CA ARG A 473 -15.48 24.87 3.09
C ARG A 473 -16.79 25.21 2.38
N ALA A 474 -16.76 25.45 1.07
CA ALA A 474 -17.94 25.78 0.28
C ALA A 474 -18.96 24.62 0.28
N TRP A 475 -18.48 23.38 0.12
CA TRP A 475 -19.29 22.16 0.21
C TRP A 475 -20.03 22.02 1.54
N LYS A 476 -19.33 22.25 2.66
CA LYS A 476 -19.94 22.23 3.98
C LYS A 476 -20.98 23.34 4.15
N THR A 477 -20.67 24.53 3.68
CA THR A 477 -21.53 25.71 3.84
C THR A 477 -22.82 25.59 3.03
N VAL A 478 -22.73 25.20 1.76
CA VAL A 478 -23.90 25.24 0.85
C VAL A 478 -24.72 23.96 0.90
N TRP A 479 -24.06 22.80 0.90
CA TRP A 479 -24.72 21.49 0.77
C TRP A 479 -24.60 20.60 2.00
N ASN A 480 -23.88 21.03 3.05
CA ASN A 480 -23.57 20.22 4.23
C ASN A 480 -22.93 18.87 3.87
N ILE A 481 -22.01 18.88 2.90
CA ILE A 481 -21.32 17.67 2.44
C ILE A 481 -20.41 17.14 3.55
N ASN A 482 -20.52 15.84 3.81
CA ASN A 482 -19.68 15.09 4.75
C ASN A 482 -19.03 13.86 4.11
N VAL A 483 -19.41 13.50 2.87
CA VAL A 483 -18.85 12.38 2.11
C VAL A 483 -18.64 12.79 0.66
N THR A 484 -17.52 12.37 0.09
CA THR A 484 -17.23 12.49 -1.34
C THR A 484 -16.40 11.29 -1.80
N THR A 485 -16.14 11.18 -3.10
CA THR A 485 -15.32 10.12 -3.68
C THR A 485 -14.24 10.71 -4.57
N THR A 486 -13.07 10.07 -4.60
CA THR A 486 -11.99 10.43 -5.53
C THR A 486 -11.49 9.21 -6.27
N GLU A 487 -11.17 9.38 -7.55
CA GLU A 487 -10.36 8.41 -8.27
C GLU A 487 -8.87 8.59 -7.95
N GLY A 488 -8.07 7.57 -8.24
CA GLY A 488 -6.62 7.73 -8.37
C GLY A 488 -5.79 7.96 -7.10
N TYR A 489 -6.40 8.01 -5.90
CA TYR A 489 -5.68 8.36 -4.68
C TYR A 489 -5.23 7.13 -3.84
N PRO A 490 -3.98 7.11 -3.33
CA PRO A 490 -2.84 7.94 -3.77
C PRO A 490 -2.28 7.50 -5.13
N TYR A 491 -2.68 6.30 -5.58
CA TYR A 491 -2.25 5.73 -6.84
C TYR A 491 -3.44 5.28 -7.67
N LEU A 492 -3.36 5.48 -8.98
CA LEU A 492 -4.37 4.96 -9.89
C LEU A 492 -4.33 3.44 -9.98
N PHE A 493 -3.16 2.81 -10.03
CA PHE A 493 -3.04 1.36 -10.15
C PHE A 493 -1.97 0.79 -9.21
N PRO A 494 -2.14 -0.47 -8.75
CA PRO A 494 -3.36 -1.28 -8.85
C PRO A 494 -4.48 -0.70 -7.98
N ALA A 495 -5.74 -1.07 -8.27
CA ALA A 495 -6.88 -0.58 -7.51
C ALA A 495 -6.79 -0.94 -6.00
N SER A 496 -6.16 -2.06 -5.64
CA SER A 496 -5.91 -2.48 -4.26
C SER A 496 -5.07 -1.49 -3.44
N SER A 497 -4.23 -0.69 -4.09
CA SER A 497 -3.40 0.34 -3.42
C SER A 497 -4.15 1.63 -3.10
N ARG A 498 -5.38 1.79 -3.60
CA ARG A 498 -6.22 2.96 -3.34
C ARG A 498 -6.80 2.91 -1.93
N ARG A 499 -6.79 4.06 -1.25
CA ARG A 499 -7.38 4.25 0.08
C ARG A 499 -8.20 5.52 0.13
N GLY A 500 -9.06 5.66 1.12
CA GLY A 500 -9.72 6.92 1.47
C GLY A 500 -8.92 7.74 2.49
N PHE A 501 -9.47 8.91 2.83
CA PHE A 501 -8.95 9.82 3.84
C PHE A 501 -10.07 10.72 4.38
N ASN A 502 -9.82 11.41 5.50
CA ASN A 502 -10.70 12.43 6.04
C ASN A 502 -10.00 13.79 5.98
N TYR A 503 -10.67 14.80 5.42
CA TYR A 503 -10.14 16.16 5.35
C TYR A 503 -11.21 17.18 5.70
N MET A 504 -10.89 18.09 6.62
CA MET A 504 -11.83 19.09 7.16
C MET A 504 -13.19 18.50 7.58
N GLY A 505 -13.24 17.24 8.02
CA GLY A 505 -14.47 16.55 8.43
C GLY A 505 -15.34 16.02 7.28
N VAL A 506 -14.83 15.99 6.05
CA VAL A 506 -15.42 15.30 4.90
C VAL A 506 -14.67 13.98 4.69
N GLN A 507 -15.38 12.87 4.65
CA GLN A 507 -14.82 11.55 4.35
C GLN A 507 -14.70 11.36 2.84
N VAL A 508 -13.48 11.15 2.36
CA VAL A 508 -13.19 10.84 0.95
C VAL A 508 -13.03 9.34 0.80
N LEU A 509 -13.86 8.73 -0.06
CA LEU A 509 -13.83 7.30 -0.36
C LEU A 509 -13.15 7.01 -1.70
N PRO A 510 -12.46 5.88 -1.87
CA PRO A 510 -11.81 5.53 -3.12
C PRO A 510 -12.82 5.06 -4.18
N ARG A 511 -12.87 5.78 -5.30
CA ARG A 511 -13.64 5.41 -6.50
C ARG A 511 -12.85 4.46 -7.39
N GLN A 512 -13.51 3.42 -7.89
CA GLN A 512 -12.98 2.39 -8.77
C GLN A 512 -13.14 2.82 -10.24
N VAL A 513 -12.23 2.33 -11.10
CA VAL A 513 -12.31 2.57 -12.55
C VAL A 513 -13.05 1.39 -13.18
N SER A 514 -14.05 1.69 -14.00
CA SER A 514 -14.91 0.72 -14.69
C SER A 514 -14.41 0.36 -16.10
N GLY A 515 -13.41 1.08 -16.60
CA GLY A 515 -12.84 0.92 -17.95
C GLY A 515 -13.52 1.77 -19.02
N VAL A 516 -14.76 2.20 -18.80
CA VAL A 516 -15.45 3.10 -19.73
C VAL A 516 -14.93 4.54 -19.58
N TYR A 517 -14.80 5.23 -20.71
CA TYR A 517 -14.24 6.59 -20.75
C TYR A 517 -15.30 7.66 -20.53
N THR A 518 -14.84 8.86 -20.16
CA THR A 518 -15.70 10.03 -20.01
C THR A 518 -16.24 10.52 -21.34
N THR A 519 -15.48 10.32 -22.42
CA THR A 519 -15.86 10.65 -23.79
C THR A 519 -16.66 9.54 -24.44
N THR A 520 -17.72 9.93 -25.15
CA THR A 520 -18.56 9.02 -25.93
C THR A 520 -17.73 8.22 -26.94
N THR A 521 -17.64 6.90 -26.76
CA THR A 521 -16.81 6.04 -27.60
C THR A 521 -17.61 4.83 -28.08
N ARG A 522 -17.78 4.64 -29.39
CA ARG A 522 -18.50 3.45 -29.90
C ARG A 522 -17.68 2.18 -29.70
N LEU A 523 -18.34 1.04 -29.47
CA LEU A 523 -17.67 -0.26 -29.27
C LEU A 523 -16.70 -0.62 -30.41
N ALA A 524 -17.08 -0.36 -31.66
CA ALA A 524 -16.24 -0.63 -32.84
C ALA A 524 -14.93 0.18 -32.87
N THR A 525 -14.90 1.32 -32.18
CA THR A 525 -13.75 2.23 -32.09
C THR A 525 -13.14 2.23 -30.68
N TYR A 526 -13.62 1.37 -29.79
CA TYR A 526 -13.13 1.30 -28.42
C TYR A 526 -11.70 0.72 -28.43
N PRO A 527 -10.70 1.36 -27.80
CA PRO A 527 -9.34 0.85 -27.73
C PRO A 527 -9.26 -0.56 -27.14
N GLY A 528 -8.76 -1.53 -27.90
CA GLY A 528 -8.73 -2.95 -27.52
C GLY A 528 -10.06 -3.70 -27.70
N GLY A 529 -11.08 -3.04 -28.27
CA GLY A 529 -12.35 -3.64 -28.66
C GLY A 529 -13.16 -4.27 -27.52
N ALA A 530 -14.07 -5.16 -27.89
CA ALA A 530 -14.87 -5.95 -26.96
C ALA A 530 -13.98 -6.81 -26.04
N ASP A 531 -12.89 -7.38 -26.57
CA ASP A 531 -11.99 -8.25 -25.81
C ASP A 531 -11.35 -7.58 -24.60
N LYS A 532 -11.11 -6.27 -24.65
CA LYS A 532 -10.63 -5.50 -23.49
C LYS A 532 -11.72 -5.36 -22.43
N LEU A 533 -12.94 -5.00 -22.81
CA LEU A 533 -14.06 -4.85 -21.88
C LEU A 533 -14.44 -6.19 -21.24
N ASP A 534 -14.53 -7.25 -22.06
CA ASP A 534 -14.75 -8.62 -21.61
C ASP A 534 -13.61 -9.09 -20.71
N GLY A 535 -12.37 -8.77 -21.06
CA GLY A 535 -11.20 -9.04 -20.23
C GLY A 535 -11.26 -8.34 -18.87
N MET A 536 -11.79 -7.13 -18.76
CA MET A 536 -11.96 -6.49 -17.45
C MET A 536 -13.02 -7.23 -16.60
N ALA A 537 -14.12 -7.64 -17.23
CA ALA A 537 -15.26 -8.28 -16.56
C ALA A 537 -15.01 -9.74 -16.18
N PHE A 538 -14.30 -10.52 -17.01
CA PHE A 538 -14.11 -11.96 -16.85
C PHE A 538 -12.76 -12.27 -16.19
N GLY A 539 -12.73 -12.23 -14.86
CA GLY A 539 -11.54 -12.56 -14.08
C GLY A 539 -10.42 -11.50 -14.13
N GLY A 540 -10.72 -10.31 -14.64
CA GLY A 540 -9.79 -9.18 -14.73
C GLY A 540 -9.96 -8.14 -13.63
N ASP A 541 -9.40 -6.95 -13.86
CA ASP A 541 -9.29 -5.90 -12.85
C ASP A 541 -10.65 -5.45 -12.28
N LEU A 542 -11.70 -5.39 -13.12
CA LEU A 542 -13.04 -5.03 -12.65
C LEU A 542 -13.63 -6.15 -11.77
N PHE A 543 -13.47 -7.42 -12.15
CA PHE A 543 -13.85 -8.54 -11.30
C PHE A 543 -13.09 -8.57 -9.96
N ASP A 544 -11.77 -8.37 -10.00
CA ASP A 544 -10.92 -8.38 -8.80
C ASP A 544 -11.37 -7.31 -7.78
N THR A 545 -11.87 -6.15 -8.23
CA THR A 545 -12.46 -5.16 -7.30
C THR A 545 -13.66 -5.71 -6.53
N PHE A 546 -14.57 -6.45 -7.18
CA PHE A 546 -15.69 -7.10 -6.50
C PHE A 546 -15.25 -8.28 -5.64
N LEU A 547 -14.23 -9.02 -6.03
CA LEU A 547 -13.75 -10.14 -5.22
C LEU A 547 -13.22 -9.66 -3.87
N PHE A 548 -12.44 -8.57 -3.87
CA PHE A 548 -11.67 -8.14 -2.70
C PHE A 548 -12.17 -6.88 -1.98
N ARG A 549 -13.18 -6.17 -2.49
CA ARG A 549 -13.73 -4.97 -1.83
C ARG A 549 -15.19 -5.16 -1.44
N PRO A 550 -15.54 -5.04 -0.15
CA PRO A 550 -16.92 -5.17 0.30
C PRO A 550 -17.79 -3.99 -0.13
N VAL A 551 -17.19 -2.83 -0.44
CA VAL A 551 -17.88 -1.62 -0.90
C VAL A 551 -17.17 -1.08 -2.13
N ASN A 552 -17.92 -0.92 -3.23
CA ASN A 552 -17.42 -0.51 -4.53
C ASN A 552 -18.16 0.75 -5.02
N PHE A 553 -17.42 1.83 -5.21
CA PHE A 553 -17.89 3.06 -5.85
C PHE A 553 -17.35 3.11 -7.27
N TYR A 554 -18.17 3.32 -8.29
CA TYR A 554 -17.72 3.46 -9.68
C TYR A 554 -18.08 4.81 -10.26
N MET A 555 -17.20 5.29 -11.13
CA MET A 555 -17.46 6.42 -12.01
C MET A 555 -18.01 5.96 -13.35
N THR A 556 -19.11 6.57 -13.76
CA THR A 556 -19.63 6.54 -15.13
C THR A 556 -20.13 7.94 -15.47
N HIS A 557 -20.34 8.20 -16.76
CA HIS A 557 -20.84 9.49 -17.25
C HIS A 557 -22.16 9.26 -17.98
N PHE A 558 -22.97 10.30 -18.08
CA PHE A 558 -24.26 10.23 -18.77
C PHE A 558 -24.14 9.66 -20.20
N GLY A 559 -23.07 10.03 -20.92
CA GLY A 559 -22.79 9.52 -22.25
C GLY A 559 -22.59 8.00 -22.34
N ASN A 560 -22.16 7.36 -21.25
CA ASN A 560 -21.96 5.92 -21.20
C ASN A 560 -23.27 5.10 -21.20
N TYR A 561 -24.41 5.77 -21.02
CA TYR A 561 -25.75 5.17 -21.06
C TYR A 561 -26.55 5.69 -22.24
N ALA A 562 -26.48 6.99 -22.50
CA ALA A 562 -27.27 7.63 -23.55
C ALA A 562 -26.73 7.32 -24.95
N GLN A 563 -25.41 7.43 -25.15
CA GLN A 563 -24.83 7.47 -26.49
C GLN A 563 -24.07 6.18 -26.83
N ASP A 564 -23.09 5.79 -26.02
CA ASP A 564 -22.25 4.62 -26.35
C ASP A 564 -22.72 3.30 -25.75
N ARG A 565 -23.49 3.35 -24.64
CA ARG A 565 -24.03 2.19 -23.91
C ARG A 565 -22.97 1.23 -23.36
N LEU A 566 -21.70 1.64 -23.28
CA LEU A 566 -20.60 0.79 -22.83
C LEU A 566 -20.69 0.47 -21.33
N ALA A 567 -21.26 1.35 -20.51
CA ALA A 567 -21.46 1.07 -19.09
C ALA A 567 -22.41 -0.13 -18.90
N LEU A 568 -23.53 -0.16 -19.66
CA LEU A 568 -24.45 -1.30 -19.63
C LEU A 568 -23.73 -2.58 -20.09
N TYR A 569 -22.99 -2.51 -21.20
CA TYR A 569 -22.28 -3.63 -21.79
C TYR A 569 -21.34 -4.33 -20.79
N VAL A 570 -20.51 -3.56 -20.08
CA VAL A 570 -19.46 -4.12 -19.20
C VAL A 570 -20.02 -4.58 -17.85
N PHE A 571 -20.93 -3.83 -17.24
CA PHE A 571 -21.51 -4.21 -15.94
C PHE A 571 -22.44 -5.41 -16.05
N GLU A 572 -23.23 -5.54 -17.12
CA GLU A 572 -24.09 -6.72 -17.33
C GLU A 572 -23.25 -8.01 -17.43
N ARG A 573 -22.15 -7.97 -18.18
CA ARG A 573 -21.20 -9.09 -18.29
C ARG A 573 -20.50 -9.42 -16.99
N LEU A 574 -20.05 -8.40 -16.28
CA LEU A 574 -19.44 -8.57 -14.96
C LEU A 574 -20.41 -9.26 -14.00
N PHE A 575 -21.66 -8.80 -13.92
CA PHE A 575 -22.65 -9.42 -13.04
C PHE A 575 -23.03 -10.83 -13.47
N ALA A 576 -23.12 -11.10 -14.77
CA ALA A 576 -23.30 -12.45 -15.29
C ALA A 576 -22.15 -13.36 -14.86
N PHE A 577 -20.91 -12.89 -14.97
CA PHE A 577 -19.72 -13.64 -14.56
C PHE A 577 -19.66 -13.89 -13.05
N ILE A 578 -19.94 -12.87 -12.23
CA ILE A 578 -20.01 -12.99 -10.77
C ILE A 578 -21.08 -14.01 -10.37
N LYS A 579 -22.30 -13.92 -10.95
CA LYS A 579 -23.41 -14.84 -10.67
C LYS A 579 -23.10 -16.28 -11.08
N ALA A 580 -22.35 -16.44 -12.18
CA ALA A 580 -21.96 -17.73 -12.70
C ALA A 580 -20.88 -18.39 -11.84
N TRP A 581 -19.80 -17.69 -11.52
CA TRP A 581 -18.60 -18.29 -10.91
C TRP A 581 -18.48 -18.15 -9.41
N THR A 582 -19.31 -17.30 -8.78
CA THR A 582 -19.15 -16.98 -7.37
C THR A 582 -20.45 -17.09 -6.58
N ARG A 583 -20.32 -17.14 -5.26
CA ARG A 583 -21.41 -17.00 -4.28
C ARG A 583 -21.58 -15.56 -3.80
N LEU A 584 -20.96 -14.59 -4.48
CA LEU A 584 -21.04 -13.19 -4.08
C LEU A 584 -22.45 -12.63 -4.33
N GLU A 585 -22.96 -11.90 -3.34
CA GLU A 585 -24.24 -11.21 -3.41
C GLU A 585 -24.04 -9.72 -3.64
N ILE A 586 -24.47 -9.20 -4.78
CA ILE A 586 -24.38 -7.77 -5.08
C ILE A 586 -25.59 -7.03 -4.51
N ARG A 587 -25.35 -6.02 -3.67
CA ARG A 587 -26.41 -5.20 -3.05
C ARG A 587 -26.14 -3.71 -3.24
N TRP A 588 -27.20 -2.91 -3.30
CA TRP A 588 -27.08 -1.45 -3.18
C TRP A 588 -27.46 -1.02 -1.77
N ALA A 589 -26.89 0.09 -1.30
CA ALA A 589 -27.22 0.70 -0.02
C ALA A 589 -27.08 2.23 -0.08
N PRO A 590 -27.76 2.98 0.82
CA PRO A 590 -27.59 4.42 0.94
C PRO A 590 -26.17 4.80 1.40
N ILE A 591 -25.73 6.02 1.07
CA ILE A 591 -24.34 6.48 1.26
C ILE A 591 -23.85 6.30 2.70
N TRP A 592 -24.66 6.64 3.70
CA TRP A 592 -24.28 6.53 5.11
C TRP A 592 -23.90 5.08 5.50
N LEU A 593 -24.63 4.09 4.99
CA LEU A 593 -24.37 2.68 5.27
C LEU A 593 -23.12 2.20 4.51
N LEU A 594 -22.95 2.67 3.27
CA LEU A 594 -21.74 2.37 2.49
C LEU A 594 -20.48 2.90 3.18
N VAL A 595 -20.53 4.12 3.73
CA VAL A 595 -19.46 4.73 4.51
C VAL A 595 -19.17 3.92 5.76
N GLU A 596 -20.21 3.50 6.50
CA GLU A 596 -20.05 2.67 7.69
C GLU A 596 -19.37 1.34 7.37
N LYS A 597 -19.85 0.62 6.33
CA LYS A 597 -19.25 -0.66 5.90
C LYS A 597 -17.82 -0.48 5.40
N HIS A 598 -17.56 0.59 4.63
CA HIS A 598 -16.22 0.90 4.14
C HIS A 598 -15.26 1.20 5.30
N LEU A 599 -15.66 2.03 6.27
CA LEU A 599 -14.84 2.40 7.44
C LEU A 599 -14.75 1.29 8.49
N LYS A 600 -15.68 0.32 8.48
CA LYS A 600 -15.51 -0.96 9.18
C LYS A 600 -14.33 -1.70 8.57
N TYR A 601 -14.29 -1.87 7.26
CA TYR A 601 -13.19 -2.53 6.55
C TYR A 601 -11.87 -1.72 6.48
N ASN A 602 -11.95 -0.39 6.61
CA ASN A 602 -10.83 0.54 6.53
C ASN A 602 -10.75 1.44 7.78
N PRO A 603 -10.49 0.90 8.98
CA PRO A 603 -10.54 1.67 10.23
C PRO A 603 -9.51 2.81 10.28
N LEU A 604 -8.38 2.68 9.58
CA LEU A 604 -7.32 3.70 9.53
C LEU A 604 -7.74 4.98 8.79
N GLU A 605 -8.84 4.94 8.03
CA GLU A 605 -9.38 6.08 7.29
C GLU A 605 -10.43 6.87 8.08
N ARG A 606 -10.83 6.36 9.26
CA ARG A 606 -11.79 7.04 10.14
C ARG A 606 -11.22 8.35 10.64
N ARG A 607 -12.05 9.38 10.80
CA ARG A 607 -11.67 10.70 11.29
C ARG A 607 -10.83 10.68 12.59
N GLN A 608 -11.11 9.75 13.51
CA GLN A 608 -10.38 9.64 14.78
C GLN A 608 -8.99 8.99 14.64
N SER A 609 -8.72 8.34 13.50
CA SER A 609 -7.42 7.71 13.24
C SER A 609 -6.36 8.80 12.99
N PRO A 610 -5.16 8.67 13.61
CA PRO A 610 -4.07 9.62 13.39
C PRO A 610 -3.56 9.60 11.93
N SER A 611 -3.80 8.51 11.19
CA SER A 611 -3.40 8.33 9.78
C SER A 611 -4.53 8.61 8.79
N SER A 612 -5.59 9.31 9.22
CA SER A 612 -6.78 9.59 8.41
C SER A 612 -6.58 10.71 7.38
N LEU A 613 -5.61 11.61 7.58
CA LEU A 613 -5.30 12.70 6.65
C LEU A 613 -4.81 12.19 5.28
N PRO A 614 -4.95 13.00 4.20
CA PRO A 614 -4.39 12.66 2.90
C PRO A 614 -2.87 12.55 2.98
N VAL A 615 -2.28 11.58 2.28
CA VAL A 615 -0.84 11.40 2.17
C VAL A 615 -0.40 12.16 0.92
N TYR A 616 0.31 13.26 1.13
CA TYR A 616 0.78 14.12 0.06
C TYR A 616 1.95 13.48 -0.70
N SER A 617 1.78 13.27 -2.02
CA SER A 617 2.85 12.89 -2.95
C SER A 617 3.56 14.12 -3.51
N ASP A 618 4.74 13.94 -4.13
CA ASP A 618 5.39 15.02 -4.91
C ASP A 618 4.43 15.49 -6.01
N PRO A 619 3.92 16.74 -5.94
CA PRO A 619 2.99 17.27 -6.95
C PRO A 619 3.58 17.23 -8.36
N CYS A 620 4.90 17.37 -8.49
CA CYS A 620 5.57 17.54 -9.78
C CYS A 620 5.81 16.23 -10.54
N VAL A 621 5.40 15.11 -9.98
CA VAL A 621 5.49 13.80 -10.65
C VAL A 621 4.25 13.51 -11.50
N ASP A 622 3.11 14.09 -11.11
CA ASP A 622 1.85 13.92 -11.80
C ASP A 622 1.34 15.28 -12.29
N ALA A 623 1.25 15.42 -13.61
CA ALA A 623 0.78 16.59 -14.32
C ALA A 623 -0.50 17.21 -13.73
N ARG A 624 -1.45 16.36 -13.33
CA ARG A 624 -2.72 16.77 -12.75
C ARG A 624 -2.56 17.24 -11.33
N HIS A 625 -1.67 16.60 -10.57
CA HIS A 625 -1.39 17.05 -9.22
C HIS A 625 -0.65 18.38 -9.20
N GLU A 626 0.31 18.56 -10.11
CA GLU A 626 1.00 19.83 -10.36
C GLU A 626 0.00 20.95 -10.65
N ALA A 627 -0.91 20.73 -11.60
CA ALA A 627 -1.94 21.71 -11.99
C ALA A 627 -2.89 22.12 -10.84
N ILE A 628 -3.13 21.24 -9.87
CA ILE A 628 -4.07 21.51 -8.77
C ILE A 628 -3.37 22.07 -7.53
N TRP A 629 -2.31 21.43 -7.03
CA TRP A 629 -1.72 21.80 -5.74
C TRP A 629 -0.80 23.00 -5.85
N PHE A 630 0.05 23.02 -6.88
CA PHE A 630 1.26 23.80 -6.83
C PHE A 630 1.92 24.05 -8.21
N PRO A 631 1.21 24.63 -9.20
CA PRO A 631 1.72 24.71 -10.59
C PRO A 631 2.98 25.58 -10.69
N SER A 632 2.94 26.77 -10.09
CA SER A 632 4.10 27.67 -10.00
C SER A 632 5.24 27.11 -9.16
N GLY A 633 5.01 25.99 -8.51
CA GLY A 633 5.86 25.37 -7.52
C GLY A 633 6.69 24.19 -8.00
N CYS A 634 6.49 23.79 -9.24
CA CYS A 634 7.27 22.74 -9.90
C CYS A 634 8.33 23.30 -10.85
N THR A 635 8.37 24.63 -11.05
CA THR A 635 9.45 25.30 -11.76
C THR A 635 10.75 25.33 -10.92
N PRO A 636 11.93 25.50 -11.54
CA PRO A 636 13.19 25.59 -10.80
C PRO A 636 13.20 26.67 -9.71
N GLU A 637 12.53 27.80 -9.94
CA GLU A 637 12.43 28.93 -9.01
C GLU A 637 11.34 28.71 -7.94
N GLY A 638 10.31 27.94 -8.30
CA GLY A 638 9.12 27.68 -7.47
C GLY A 638 9.25 26.49 -6.52
N LYS A 639 10.04 25.48 -6.88
CA LYS A 639 10.22 24.25 -6.08
C LYS A 639 11.24 24.45 -4.98
N ARG A 640 10.76 24.89 -3.81
CA ARG A 640 11.58 25.23 -2.63
C ARG A 640 11.68 24.10 -1.62
N LEU A 641 11.02 22.97 -1.84
CA LEU A 641 11.03 21.80 -0.94
C LEU A 641 12.46 21.35 -0.57
N PRO A 642 12.68 20.90 0.67
CA PRO A 642 14.03 20.58 1.15
C PRO A 642 14.53 19.27 0.53
N LYS A 643 15.83 19.25 0.23
CA LYS A 643 16.52 18.04 -0.25
C LYS A 643 17.21 17.27 0.88
N ALA A 644 17.28 17.85 2.07
CA ALA A 644 17.85 17.21 3.26
C ALA A 644 17.04 17.53 4.51
N ILE A 645 16.89 16.56 5.40
CA ILE A 645 16.09 16.70 6.62
C ILE A 645 16.85 16.10 7.81
N ILE A 646 17.06 16.90 8.85
CA ILE A 646 17.57 16.44 10.14
C ILE A 646 16.37 15.97 10.97
N VAL A 647 16.20 14.66 11.06
CA VAL A 647 14.96 14.05 11.59
C VAL A 647 14.98 13.86 13.11
N GLY A 648 16.13 14.04 13.76
CA GLY A 648 16.28 13.82 15.20
C GLY A 648 17.33 12.77 15.55
N PRO A 649 17.13 12.03 16.66
CA PRO A 649 16.12 12.27 17.71
C PRO A 649 16.31 13.59 18.46
N GLN A 650 15.38 13.91 19.37
CA GLN A 650 15.56 15.04 20.29
C GLN A 650 16.75 14.82 21.23
N LYS A 651 17.38 15.93 21.64
CA LYS A 651 18.47 15.98 22.64
C LYS A 651 19.83 15.41 22.20
N THR A 652 20.05 15.30 20.90
CA THR A 652 21.30 14.80 20.29
C THR A 652 22.13 15.90 19.62
N GLY A 653 21.80 17.19 19.80
CA GLY A 653 22.56 18.30 19.21
C GLY A 653 22.04 18.77 17.84
N THR A 654 20.84 18.38 17.45
CA THR A 654 20.22 18.76 16.17
C THR A 654 20.16 20.27 15.91
N THR A 655 19.90 21.10 16.92
CA THR A 655 19.95 22.57 16.76
C THR A 655 21.37 23.07 16.44
N ALA A 656 22.41 22.45 17.01
CA ALA A 656 23.80 22.83 16.72
C ALA A 656 24.15 22.48 15.28
N LEU A 657 23.76 21.29 14.81
CA LEU A 657 23.95 20.90 13.42
C LEU A 657 23.22 21.84 12.45
N LEU A 658 21.95 22.17 12.74
CA LEU A 658 21.18 23.16 11.97
C LEU A 658 21.91 24.50 11.88
N ALA A 659 22.39 25.03 13.01
CA ALA A 659 23.07 26.32 13.07
C ALA A 659 24.37 26.32 12.27
N PHE A 660 25.19 25.27 12.40
CA PHE A 660 26.46 25.17 11.68
C PHE A 660 26.27 24.94 10.19
N MET A 661 25.31 24.08 9.78
CA MET A 661 24.97 23.91 8.37
C MET A 661 24.47 25.22 7.74
N ALA A 662 23.70 26.03 8.47
CA ALA A 662 23.21 27.31 7.99
C ALA A 662 24.32 28.35 7.74
N MET A 663 25.52 28.16 8.30
CA MET A 663 26.69 29.00 8.00
C MET A 663 27.21 28.77 6.56
N HIS A 664 26.97 27.60 5.96
CA HIS A 664 27.41 27.29 4.61
C HIS A 664 26.67 28.15 3.57
N PRO A 665 27.34 28.84 2.62
CA PRO A 665 26.71 29.75 1.66
C PRO A 665 25.68 29.05 0.78
N LYS A 666 25.92 27.77 0.43
CA LYS A 666 25.04 26.96 -0.42
C LYS A 666 24.07 26.03 0.33
N LEU A 667 23.94 26.15 1.65
CA LEU A 667 22.88 25.46 2.40
C LEU A 667 21.91 26.50 2.97
N GLN A 668 20.61 26.23 2.91
CA GLN A 668 19.57 27.15 3.33
C GLN A 668 18.60 26.44 4.30
N PRO A 669 18.51 26.87 5.56
CA PRO A 669 17.50 26.35 6.45
C PRO A 669 16.10 26.86 6.04
N ASN A 670 15.06 26.25 6.60
CA ASN A 670 13.72 26.84 6.57
C ASN A 670 13.71 28.25 7.19
N LYS A 671 12.69 29.02 6.82
CA LYS A 671 12.34 30.28 7.49
C LYS A 671 12.04 29.99 8.96
N PHE A 672 12.66 30.74 9.85
CA PHE A 672 12.40 30.64 11.28
C PHE A 672 11.14 31.45 11.65
N GLU A 673 10.28 30.84 12.45
CA GLU A 673 9.05 31.46 12.93
C GLU A 673 9.34 32.43 14.11
N THR A 674 8.34 33.22 14.49
CA THR A 674 8.46 34.15 15.64
C THR A 674 8.22 33.47 16.99
N HIS A 675 7.52 32.32 17.01
CA HIS A 675 7.12 31.59 18.21
C HIS A 675 7.84 30.24 18.32
N ALA A 676 8.06 29.76 19.56
CA ALA A 676 8.68 28.46 19.80
C ALA A 676 7.75 27.30 19.37
N PRO A 677 8.28 26.19 18.80
CA PRO A 677 9.68 25.97 18.42
C PRO A 677 10.01 26.71 17.11
N PHE A 678 10.78 27.79 17.18
CA PHE A 678 10.94 28.73 16.06
C PHE A 678 11.75 28.16 14.90
N GLU A 679 12.56 27.13 15.16
CA GLU A 679 13.39 26.49 14.15
C GLU A 679 12.75 25.26 13.47
N GLU A 680 11.72 24.65 14.07
CA GLU A 680 11.13 23.39 13.58
C GLU A 680 9.78 23.62 12.91
N ILE A 681 9.58 23.07 11.71
CA ILE A 681 8.27 23.13 11.03
C ILE A 681 7.32 22.06 11.57
N GLN A 682 7.84 20.87 11.88
CA GLN A 682 7.06 19.72 12.37
C GLN A 682 5.94 19.25 11.42
N PHE A 683 6.09 19.52 10.11
CA PHE A 683 5.09 19.24 9.08
C PHE A 683 4.69 17.76 9.01
N PHE A 684 5.65 16.83 9.09
CA PHE A 684 5.35 15.40 8.91
C PHE A 684 4.88 14.68 10.19
N SER A 685 5.14 15.25 11.38
CA SER A 685 4.80 14.66 12.68
C SER A 685 3.51 15.23 13.30
N ASP A 686 3.16 16.47 12.99
CA ASP A 686 1.96 17.14 13.53
C ASP A 686 0.80 17.13 12.51
N ASN A 687 -0.36 16.65 12.91
CA ASN A 687 -1.52 16.53 12.02
C ASN A 687 -2.15 17.88 11.65
N ASP A 688 -2.17 18.84 12.57
CA ASP A 688 -2.77 20.15 12.33
C ASP A 688 -1.91 20.93 11.34
N ILE A 689 -0.57 20.85 11.48
CA ILE A 689 0.37 21.44 10.54
C ILE A 689 0.33 20.70 9.19
N TYR A 690 0.34 19.36 9.19
CA TYR A 690 0.30 18.56 7.96
C TYR A 690 -0.95 18.87 7.13
N SER A 691 -2.11 19.06 7.76
CA SER A 691 -3.39 19.34 7.09
C SER A 691 -3.40 20.64 6.26
N LYS A 692 -2.40 21.52 6.45
CA LYS A 692 -2.22 22.75 5.65
C LYS A 692 -1.70 22.48 4.25
N GLY A 693 -1.18 21.28 3.97
CA GLY A 693 -0.82 20.82 2.63
C GLY A 693 0.56 21.25 2.13
N VAL A 694 0.90 20.81 0.91
CA VAL A 694 2.25 20.94 0.32
C VAL A 694 2.64 22.40 0.06
N ALA A 695 1.69 23.23 -0.40
CA ALA A 695 1.95 24.65 -0.64
C ALA A 695 2.42 25.38 0.63
N PHE A 696 1.74 25.15 1.76
CA PHE A 696 2.15 25.68 3.06
C PHE A 696 3.58 25.28 3.43
N TYR A 697 3.91 24.00 3.22
CA TYR A 697 5.23 23.47 3.53
C TYR A 697 6.32 24.06 2.62
N ASN A 698 6.07 24.16 1.31
CA ASN A 698 6.99 24.80 0.36
C ASN A 698 7.28 26.27 0.75
N ASP A 699 6.26 27.00 1.19
CA ASP A 699 6.39 28.41 1.57
C ASP A 699 7.24 28.64 2.83
N ARG A 700 7.55 27.57 3.59
CA ARG A 700 8.52 27.64 4.70
C ARG A 700 9.96 27.75 4.22
N PHE A 701 10.25 27.54 2.94
CA PHE A 701 11.62 27.54 2.42
C PHE A 701 11.94 28.79 1.61
N LEU A 702 13.24 29.07 1.49
CA LEU A 702 13.77 30.19 0.71
C LEU A 702 13.93 29.79 -0.75
N ASP A 703 14.24 30.76 -1.60
CA ASP A 703 14.53 30.56 -3.01
C ASP A 703 15.74 29.60 -3.20
N PRO A 704 15.60 28.50 -3.96
CA PRO A 704 16.62 27.46 -4.12
C PRO A 704 17.79 27.90 -5.02
N SER A 705 17.69 29.01 -5.76
CA SER A 705 18.79 29.56 -6.56
C SER A 705 20.03 29.87 -5.72
N ASN A 706 19.84 30.14 -4.42
CA ASN A 706 20.90 30.49 -3.49
C ASN A 706 21.56 29.27 -2.82
N GLY A 707 20.97 28.07 -2.92
CA GLY A 707 21.49 26.87 -2.28
C GLY A 707 20.49 25.73 -2.11
N LEU A 708 20.95 24.67 -1.47
CA LEU A 708 20.14 23.52 -1.12
C LEU A 708 19.31 23.82 0.14
N ASN A 709 17.98 23.75 0.02
CA ASN A 709 17.07 23.87 1.14
C ASN A 709 17.11 22.60 2.02
N PHE A 710 17.12 22.80 3.34
CA PHE A 710 17.04 21.74 4.33
C PHE A 710 16.19 22.17 5.52
N GLU A 711 15.65 21.21 6.28
CA GLU A 711 14.97 21.49 7.55
C GLU A 711 15.47 20.61 8.70
N LYS A 712 15.07 20.96 9.92
CA LYS A 712 15.27 20.17 11.11
C LYS A 712 13.98 20.09 11.90
N SER A 713 13.50 18.88 12.15
CA SER A 713 12.35 18.60 13.01
C SER A 713 12.63 17.33 13.79
N ALA A 714 13.10 17.47 15.04
CA ALA A 714 13.62 16.33 15.80
C ALA A 714 12.54 15.33 16.26
N THR A 715 11.27 15.71 16.13
CA THR A 715 10.09 14.87 16.39
C THR A 715 9.82 13.84 15.29
N TYR A 716 10.48 13.96 14.13
CA TYR A 716 10.25 13.03 13.02
C TYR A 716 10.81 11.64 13.31
N PHE A 717 11.97 11.54 13.96
CA PHE A 717 12.65 10.27 14.19
C PHE A 717 11.75 9.22 14.84
N GLU A 718 11.01 9.64 15.87
CA GLU A 718 10.11 8.79 16.66
C GLU A 718 8.64 8.77 16.16
N SER A 719 8.31 9.59 15.15
CA SER A 719 6.93 9.70 14.68
C SER A 719 6.52 8.47 13.86
N PRO A 720 5.39 7.82 14.17
CA PRO A 720 4.91 6.67 13.41
C PRO A 720 4.50 7.01 11.96
N LEU A 721 4.26 8.30 11.67
CA LEU A 721 3.76 8.76 10.37
C LEU A 721 4.80 9.54 9.56
N ALA A 722 5.83 10.10 10.20
CA ALA A 722 6.73 11.03 9.53
C ALA A 722 7.49 10.38 8.39
N ALA A 723 8.08 9.20 8.59
CA ALA A 723 8.83 8.50 7.54
C ALA A 723 7.96 8.21 6.30
N GLN A 724 6.72 7.75 6.49
CA GLN A 724 5.78 7.49 5.39
C GLN A 724 5.41 8.77 4.64
N ARG A 725 4.98 9.81 5.37
CA ARG A 725 4.56 11.09 4.78
C ARG A 725 5.70 11.78 4.05
N MET A 726 6.89 11.77 4.66
CA MET A 726 8.09 12.36 4.10
C MET A 726 8.56 11.60 2.87
N ALA A 727 8.57 10.27 2.86
CA ALA A 727 8.96 9.49 1.69
C ALA A 727 7.97 9.64 0.52
N THR A 728 6.68 9.84 0.82
CA THR A 728 5.67 10.05 -0.23
C THR A 728 5.86 11.42 -0.91
N LEU A 729 6.16 12.47 -0.14
CA LEU A 729 6.37 13.82 -0.66
C LEU A 729 7.80 14.07 -1.19
N LEU A 730 8.81 13.51 -0.52
CA LEU A 730 10.24 13.75 -0.71
C LEU A 730 11.04 12.44 -0.82
N PRO A 731 10.75 11.57 -1.80
CA PRO A 731 11.35 10.23 -1.91
C PRO A 731 12.89 10.26 -2.06
N HIS A 732 13.42 11.35 -2.60
CA HIS A 732 14.86 11.53 -2.84
C HIS A 732 15.59 12.35 -1.78
N ALA A 733 14.90 12.81 -0.73
CA ALA A 733 15.54 13.57 0.33
C ALA A 733 16.60 12.73 1.05
N LYS A 734 17.65 13.43 1.49
CA LYS A 734 18.71 12.92 2.36
C LYS A 734 18.26 13.02 3.82
N VAL A 735 18.36 11.93 4.56
CA VAL A 735 17.95 11.84 5.97
C VAL A 735 19.18 11.91 6.85
N ILE A 736 19.19 12.80 7.84
CA ILE A 736 20.29 12.95 8.79
C ILE A 736 19.80 12.62 10.19
N VAL A 737 20.45 11.64 10.84
CA VAL A 737 20.14 11.16 12.18
C VAL A 737 21.37 11.34 13.07
N LEU A 738 21.18 11.86 14.28
CA LEU A 738 22.27 12.04 15.26
C LEU A 738 22.14 11.02 16.38
N LEU A 739 23.16 10.21 16.60
CA LEU A 739 23.18 9.18 17.63
C LEU A 739 24.05 9.62 18.80
N ARG A 740 23.44 9.73 19.97
CA ARG A 740 24.12 9.95 21.27
C ARG A 740 24.00 8.69 22.08
N ASP A 741 24.91 8.47 23.03
CA ASP A 741 24.72 7.44 24.07
C ASP A 741 23.27 7.51 24.62
N PRO A 742 22.52 6.40 24.61
CA PRO A 742 21.08 6.41 24.87
C PRO A 742 20.74 6.85 26.30
N LEU A 743 21.60 6.58 27.27
CA LEU A 743 21.44 7.01 28.66
C LEU A 743 21.71 8.51 28.80
N GLN A 744 22.74 9.04 28.13
CA GLN A 744 23.00 10.49 28.08
C GLN A 744 21.88 11.26 27.35
N ARG A 745 21.29 10.68 26.30
CA ARG A 745 20.10 11.27 25.64
C ARG A 745 18.93 11.32 26.61
N ALA A 746 18.63 10.20 27.28
CA ALA A 746 17.54 10.11 28.25
C ALA A 746 17.70 11.12 29.40
N LEU A 747 18.91 11.24 29.96
CA LEU A 747 19.22 12.24 31.00
C LEU A 747 19.00 13.67 30.49
N SER A 748 19.46 13.97 29.27
CA SER A 748 19.29 15.29 28.66
C SER A 748 17.81 15.63 28.45
N TRP A 749 16.96 14.64 28.16
CA TRP A 749 15.51 14.81 28.11
C TRP A 749 14.92 15.07 29.50
N TYR A 750 15.27 14.28 30.50
CA TYR A 750 14.81 14.49 31.89
C TYR A 750 15.10 15.92 32.38
N HIS A 751 16.33 16.42 32.19
CA HIS A 751 16.66 17.79 32.59
C HIS A 751 15.97 18.86 31.73
N HIS A 752 15.69 18.56 30.46
CA HIS A 752 14.87 19.45 29.64
C HIS A 752 13.47 19.61 30.23
N GLN A 753 12.85 18.53 30.69
CA GLN A 753 11.54 18.56 31.34
C GLN A 753 11.59 19.31 32.68
N ARG A 754 12.68 19.17 33.46
CA ARG A 754 12.91 19.98 34.66
C ARG A 754 12.96 21.47 34.37
N ALA A 755 13.69 21.87 33.32
CA ALA A 755 13.80 23.27 32.92
C ALA A 755 12.45 23.87 32.43
N HIS A 756 11.50 23.01 32.02
CA HIS A 756 10.13 23.40 31.66
C HIS A 756 9.14 23.23 32.83
N ASN A 757 9.65 23.05 34.05
CA ASN A 757 8.86 22.91 35.27
C ASN A 757 7.83 21.77 35.23
N ILE A 758 8.13 20.68 34.51
CA ILE A 758 7.26 19.50 34.51
C ILE A 758 7.30 18.85 35.90
N GLN A 759 6.12 18.75 36.53
CA GLN A 759 5.97 18.32 37.92
C GLN A 759 6.66 16.99 38.23
N ALA A 760 6.44 15.95 37.41
CA ALA A 760 7.10 14.65 37.61
C ALA A 760 8.62 14.77 37.55
N ALA A 761 9.18 15.56 36.63
CA ALA A 761 10.63 15.73 36.50
C ALA A 761 11.24 16.51 37.68
N LEU A 762 10.47 17.38 38.34
CA LEU A 762 10.90 18.10 39.53
C LEU A 762 10.82 17.24 40.80
N LYS A 763 9.84 16.34 40.88
CA LYS A 763 9.58 15.51 42.07
C LYS A 763 10.43 14.24 42.13
N PHE A 764 10.68 13.60 41.00
CA PHE A 764 11.38 12.31 40.96
C PHE A 764 12.81 12.50 40.46
N THR A 765 13.73 11.74 41.07
CA THR A 765 15.10 11.60 40.61
C THR A 765 15.16 10.86 39.27
N PHE A 766 16.25 11.01 38.53
CA PHE A 766 16.42 10.31 37.25
C PHE A 766 16.37 8.78 37.39
N ASN A 767 16.90 8.24 38.50
CA ASN A 767 16.83 6.82 38.83
C ASN A 767 15.37 6.33 38.98
N GLU A 768 14.57 7.03 39.77
CA GLU A 768 13.14 6.71 39.94
C GLU A 768 12.38 6.80 38.62
N VAL A 769 12.72 7.80 37.78
CA VAL A 769 12.15 7.90 36.43
C VAL A 769 12.50 6.66 35.62
N LEU A 770 13.75 6.21 35.57
CA LEU A 770 14.14 5.01 34.79
C LEU A 770 13.46 3.72 35.28
N ASN A 771 13.28 3.57 36.60
CA ASN A 771 12.64 2.39 37.19
C ASN A 771 11.10 2.41 37.10
N ALA A 772 10.48 3.53 36.73
CA ALA A 772 9.03 3.64 36.49
C ALA A 772 8.61 3.09 35.11
N ASN A 773 9.18 1.94 34.73
CA ASN A 773 9.04 1.31 33.40
C ASN A 773 7.67 0.64 33.17
N THR A 774 6.89 0.41 34.22
CA THR A 774 5.49 -0.05 34.14
C THR A 774 4.54 0.91 34.88
N PRO A 775 3.23 0.92 34.54
CA PRO A 775 2.24 1.70 35.28
C PRO A 775 2.22 1.39 36.78
N GLU A 776 2.46 0.14 37.17
CA GLU A 776 2.49 -0.31 38.57
C GLU A 776 3.70 0.29 39.31
N MET A 777 4.88 0.25 38.70
CA MET A 777 6.09 0.85 39.27
C MET A 777 5.97 2.37 39.37
N ALA A 778 5.39 3.03 38.36
CA ALA A 778 5.12 4.46 38.42
C ALA A 778 4.16 4.81 39.56
N LYS A 779 3.13 3.98 39.79
CA LYS A 779 2.18 4.16 40.90
C LYS A 779 2.84 3.95 42.26
N PHE A 780 3.73 2.96 42.38
CA PHE A 780 4.51 2.72 43.58
C PHE A 780 5.34 3.96 43.97
N PHE A 781 6.16 4.49 43.05
CA PHE A 781 6.95 5.70 43.31
C PHE A 781 6.08 6.93 43.59
N ALA A 782 4.97 7.10 42.86
CA ALA A 782 4.04 8.21 43.10
C ALA A 782 3.38 8.16 44.48
N SER A 783 3.03 6.96 44.97
CA SER A 783 2.43 6.77 46.29
C SER A 783 3.43 7.09 47.40
N LEU A 784 4.66 6.60 47.28
CA LEU A 784 5.75 6.89 48.22
C LEU A 784 6.05 8.40 48.31
N SER A 785 6.07 9.10 47.17
CA SER A 785 6.24 10.55 47.12
C SER A 785 5.08 11.31 47.78
N ALA A 786 3.85 10.82 47.65
CA ALA A 786 2.67 11.44 48.26
C ALA A 786 2.63 11.27 49.78
N GLU A 787 3.04 10.12 50.32
CA GLU A 787 3.15 9.87 51.76
C GLU A 787 4.17 10.80 52.43
N LEU A 788 5.28 11.10 51.74
CA LEU A 788 6.32 12.02 52.19
C LEU A 788 5.90 13.51 52.12
N SER A 789 4.76 13.83 51.50
CA SER A 789 4.25 15.21 51.38
C SER A 789 2.71 15.31 51.53
N PRO A 790 2.15 14.95 52.70
CA PRO A 790 0.70 14.79 52.87
C PRO A 790 -0.12 16.09 52.74
N LYS A 791 0.51 17.26 52.90
CA LYS A 791 -0.16 18.58 52.83
C LYS A 791 -0.42 19.09 51.40
N SER A 792 -0.05 18.33 50.37
CA SER A 792 0.01 18.83 48.98
C SER A 792 -1.22 18.51 48.11
N GLY A 793 -2.20 17.76 48.60
CA GLY A 793 -3.43 17.45 47.85
C GLY A 793 -3.17 16.77 46.49
N VAL A 794 -2.04 16.08 46.35
CA VAL A 794 -1.55 15.54 45.08
C VAL A 794 -2.34 14.30 44.68
N ASP A 795 -2.95 14.34 43.49
CA ASP A 795 -3.56 13.18 42.86
C ASP A 795 -2.46 12.17 42.44
N VAL A 796 -2.38 11.05 43.17
CA VAL A 796 -1.41 9.98 42.94
C VAL A 796 -1.58 9.36 41.55
N THR A 797 -2.81 9.24 41.05
CA THR A 797 -3.09 8.67 39.72
C THR A 797 -2.54 9.59 38.64
N GLN A 798 -2.79 10.90 38.75
CA GLN A 798 -2.27 11.88 37.81
C GLN A 798 -0.73 11.92 37.82
N LEU A 799 -0.11 11.91 39.01
CA LEU A 799 1.34 11.94 39.16
C LEU A 799 2.01 10.66 38.62
N SER A 800 1.41 9.50 38.89
CA SER A 800 1.85 8.20 38.34
C SER A 800 1.84 8.21 36.82
N ASN A 801 0.76 8.70 36.20
CA ASN A 801 0.65 8.81 34.74
C ASN A 801 1.72 9.75 34.17
N GLN A 802 1.97 10.89 34.81
CA GLN A 802 3.04 11.81 34.39
C GLN A 802 4.44 11.19 34.53
N LEU A 803 4.70 10.44 35.60
CA LEU A 803 5.97 9.74 35.82
C LEU A 803 6.19 8.65 34.76
N HIS A 804 5.19 7.82 34.50
CA HIS A 804 5.28 6.79 33.46
C HIS A 804 5.49 7.39 32.07
N GLN A 805 4.78 8.48 31.73
CA GLN A 805 5.00 9.21 30.47
C GLN A 805 6.40 9.82 30.38
N LEU A 806 6.94 10.32 31.49
CA LEU A 806 8.30 10.85 31.55
C LEU A 806 9.34 9.74 31.33
N ASN A 807 9.18 8.57 31.98
CA ASN A 807 9.99 7.38 31.72
C ASN A 807 9.97 7.03 30.23
N PHE A 808 8.76 6.86 29.67
CA PHE A 808 8.57 6.49 28.27
C PHE A 808 9.30 7.45 27.32
N LYS A 809 9.19 8.77 27.53
CA LYS A 809 9.85 9.77 26.69
C LYS A 809 11.38 9.86 26.89
N CYS A 810 11.87 9.49 28.06
CA CYS A 810 13.31 9.30 28.30
C CYS A 810 13.83 8.06 27.55
N VAL A 811 13.17 6.90 27.71
CA VAL A 811 13.67 5.59 27.29
C VAL A 811 13.37 5.29 25.83
N GLU A 812 12.12 5.39 25.39
CA GLU A 812 11.73 4.87 24.07
C GLU A 812 12.49 5.52 22.92
N PRO A 813 12.60 6.86 22.79
CA PRO A 813 13.31 7.43 21.65
C PRO A 813 14.84 7.25 21.70
N SER A 814 15.37 6.61 22.76
CA SER A 814 16.77 6.15 22.86
C SER A 814 16.96 4.74 22.27
N ARG A 815 15.88 4.00 21.98
CA ARG A 815 15.94 2.69 21.31
C ARG A 815 16.02 2.87 19.79
N TYR A 816 17.20 3.28 19.31
CA TYR A 816 17.37 3.76 17.94
C TYR A 816 17.06 2.71 16.85
N ALA A 817 17.37 1.43 17.09
CA ALA A 817 17.16 0.36 16.11
C ALA A 817 15.69 0.25 15.67
N THR A 818 14.75 0.35 16.61
CA THR A 818 13.30 0.30 16.35
C THR A 818 12.87 1.35 15.33
N TYR A 819 13.27 2.60 15.54
CA TYR A 819 12.91 3.70 14.66
C TYR A 819 13.69 3.66 13.35
N LEU A 820 14.99 3.32 13.37
CA LEU A 820 15.76 3.17 12.13
C LEU A 820 15.17 2.10 11.21
N ARG A 821 14.64 0.98 11.74
CA ARG A 821 13.90 -0.01 10.93
C ARG A 821 12.66 0.59 10.25
N GLN A 822 11.93 1.47 10.95
CA GLN A 822 10.80 2.20 10.36
C GLN A 822 11.27 3.11 9.22
N TRP A 823 12.38 3.84 9.41
CA TRP A 823 12.96 4.69 8.36
C TRP A 823 13.46 3.88 7.16
N LEU A 824 14.09 2.73 7.40
CA LEU A 824 14.57 1.81 6.36
C LEU A 824 13.44 1.16 5.54
N HIS A 825 12.21 1.15 6.04
CA HIS A 825 11.06 0.72 5.26
C HIS A 825 10.74 1.67 4.10
N TYR A 826 11.09 2.95 4.24
CA TYR A 826 10.73 4.00 3.27
C TYR A 826 11.93 4.64 2.56
N TYR A 827 13.10 4.67 3.20
CA TYR A 827 14.34 5.22 2.65
C TYR A 827 15.41 4.15 2.55
N ARG A 828 16.22 4.21 1.50
CA ARG A 828 17.40 3.34 1.37
C ARG A 828 18.43 3.73 2.42
N ALA A 829 19.18 2.76 2.95
CA ALA A 829 20.22 3.00 3.95
C ALA A 829 21.25 4.06 3.51
N ASN A 830 21.63 4.07 2.22
CA ASN A 830 22.56 5.06 1.65
C ASN A 830 21.97 6.49 1.49
N GLN A 831 20.68 6.68 1.73
CA GLN A 831 20.04 8.00 1.87
C GLN A 831 20.04 8.48 3.32
N ILE A 832 20.57 7.70 4.27
CA ILE A 832 20.59 8.01 5.70
C ILE A 832 22.05 8.20 6.14
N LEU A 833 22.35 9.40 6.65
CA LEU A 833 23.61 9.72 7.33
C LEU A 833 23.41 9.60 8.84
N LEU A 834 24.24 8.78 9.49
CA LEU A 834 24.31 8.65 10.93
C LEU A 834 25.49 9.47 11.46
N ILE A 835 25.23 10.36 12.42
CA ILE A 835 26.24 11.21 13.04
C ILE A 835 26.45 10.77 14.48
N ASP A 836 27.67 10.36 14.85
CA ASP A 836 28.07 10.19 16.24
C ASP A 836 28.19 11.57 16.91
N VAL A 837 27.34 11.82 17.90
CA VAL A 837 27.30 13.08 18.65
C VAL A 837 28.59 13.33 19.41
N ASN A 838 29.28 12.29 19.90
CA ASN A 838 30.55 12.47 20.60
C ASN A 838 31.63 13.01 19.65
N ARG A 839 31.65 12.50 18.41
CA ARG A 839 32.53 13.02 17.35
C ARG A 839 32.12 14.43 16.94
N PHE A 840 30.82 14.72 16.84
CA PHE A 840 30.34 16.06 16.50
C PHE A 840 30.69 17.11 17.57
N GLU A 841 30.59 16.77 18.85
CA GLU A 841 30.93 17.68 19.95
C GLU A 841 32.45 17.92 20.10
N SER A 842 33.27 16.90 19.83
CA SER A 842 34.73 16.99 19.94
C SER A 842 35.40 17.53 18.68
N LYS A 843 34.88 17.20 17.50
CA LYS A 843 35.46 17.51 16.19
C LYS A 843 34.38 17.90 15.16
N PRO A 844 33.63 19.00 15.39
CA PRO A 844 32.50 19.37 14.53
C PRO A 844 32.90 19.63 13.08
N ALA A 845 34.10 20.17 12.84
CA ALA A 845 34.58 20.46 11.48
C ALA A 845 34.74 19.19 10.62
N GLU A 846 35.17 18.07 11.21
CA GLU A 846 35.26 16.80 10.49
C GLU A 846 33.86 16.27 10.12
N VAL A 847 32.91 16.33 11.05
CA VAL A 847 31.53 15.90 10.81
C VAL A 847 30.84 16.78 9.76
N LEU A 848 31.04 18.09 9.81
CA LEU A 848 30.46 19.02 8.84
C LEU A 848 31.05 18.85 7.44
N ARG A 849 32.30 18.36 7.31
CA ARG A 849 32.85 17.91 6.03
C ARG A 849 32.13 16.67 5.52
N ASP A 850 31.88 15.68 6.37
CA ASP A 850 31.13 14.47 5.98
C ASP A 850 29.69 14.83 5.57
N VAL A 851 29.06 15.81 6.24
CA VAL A 851 27.75 16.36 5.85
C VAL A 851 27.81 17.04 4.48
N GLN A 852 28.84 17.84 4.19
CA GLN A 852 29.04 18.46 2.86
C GLN A 852 29.15 17.39 1.76
N GLU A 853 29.87 16.30 2.04
CA GLU A 853 30.01 15.15 1.14
C GLU A 853 28.69 14.41 0.92
N PHE A 854 27.98 14.10 1.99
CA PHE A 854 26.69 13.42 1.93
C PHE A 854 25.64 14.20 1.14
N LEU A 855 25.65 15.53 1.29
CA LEU A 855 24.75 16.44 0.60
C LEU A 855 25.22 16.81 -0.81
N ASN A 856 26.45 16.41 -1.19
CA ASN A 856 27.09 16.74 -2.46
C ASN A 856 27.08 18.26 -2.72
N THR A 857 27.57 19.06 -1.75
CA THR A 857 27.59 20.52 -1.87
C THR A 857 28.55 20.97 -2.98
N SER A 858 28.14 21.95 -3.77
CA SER A 858 28.98 22.49 -4.87
C SER A 858 30.18 23.31 -4.39
N VAL A 859 30.17 23.71 -3.12
CA VAL A 859 31.26 24.43 -2.45
C VAL A 859 31.57 23.65 -1.18
N TYR A 860 32.85 23.57 -0.83
CA TYR A 860 33.31 23.05 0.45
C TYR A 860 33.94 24.17 1.26
N ILE A 861 33.54 24.24 2.52
CA ILE A 861 34.13 25.12 3.52
C ILE A 861 34.87 24.29 4.55
N ASP A 862 36.03 24.80 4.93
CA ASP A 862 36.76 24.33 6.10
C ASP A 862 36.19 24.97 7.37
N TYR A 863 35.31 24.22 8.04
CA TYR A 863 34.72 24.65 9.31
C TYR A 863 35.73 24.75 10.46
N SER A 864 36.95 24.21 10.34
CA SER A 864 37.97 24.38 11.37
C SER A 864 38.44 25.84 11.50
N LEU A 865 38.28 26.61 10.42
CA LEU A 865 38.54 28.05 10.39
C LEU A 865 37.36 28.89 10.85
N LEU A 866 36.18 28.29 11.04
CA LEU A 866 34.95 29.00 11.39
C LEU A 866 34.40 28.61 12.77
N LEU A 867 34.96 27.59 13.41
CA LEU A 867 34.51 27.08 14.70
C LEU A 867 35.67 27.06 15.70
N SER A 868 35.45 27.66 16.87
CA SER A 868 36.40 27.62 17.99
C SER A 868 35.73 27.09 19.25
N ARG A 869 36.49 26.36 20.07
CA ARG A 869 35.98 25.84 21.34
C ARG A 869 35.90 26.97 22.36
N ASN A 870 34.72 27.21 22.94
CA ASN A 870 34.57 28.15 24.04
C ASN A 870 34.79 27.43 25.38
N PRO A 871 35.80 27.83 26.20
CA PRO A 871 36.08 27.17 27.47
C PRO A 871 34.95 27.28 28.50
N SER A 872 34.34 28.47 28.64
CA SER A 872 33.27 28.74 29.62
C SER A 872 31.99 27.98 29.30
N LYS A 873 31.68 27.81 28.02
CA LYS A 873 30.51 27.07 27.53
C LYS A 873 30.75 25.57 27.45
N GLY A 874 32.00 25.15 27.25
CA GLY A 874 32.39 23.76 27.06
C GLY A 874 32.12 23.20 25.64
N TYR A 875 31.51 23.98 24.76
CA TYR A 875 31.13 23.59 23.39
C TYR A 875 31.76 24.50 22.33
N PHE A 876 31.73 24.06 21.07
CA PHE A 876 32.15 24.87 19.94
C PHE A 876 31.14 25.99 19.64
N CYS A 877 31.67 27.14 19.26
CA CYS A 877 30.95 28.31 18.80
C CYS A 877 31.51 28.78 17.47
N ALA A 878 30.71 29.53 16.71
CA ALA A 878 31.17 30.12 15.46
C ALA A 878 32.03 31.37 15.73
N ILE A 879 32.98 31.67 14.86
CA ILE A 879 33.81 32.90 14.90
C ILE A 879 33.51 33.78 13.68
N ASP A 880 33.86 35.06 13.73
CA ASP A 880 33.73 35.99 12.59
C ASP A 880 32.31 36.12 12.02
N GLY A 881 31.30 36.07 12.89
CA GLY A 881 29.91 36.38 12.52
C GLY A 881 29.67 37.88 12.25
N PRO A 882 28.44 38.29 11.92
CA PRO A 882 27.19 37.54 12.03
C PRO A 882 26.98 36.52 10.91
N TYR A 883 26.16 35.50 11.20
CA TYR A 883 25.69 34.51 10.23
C TYR A 883 24.17 34.65 10.02
N PRO A 884 23.72 35.49 9.07
CA PRO A 884 22.30 35.85 8.96
C PRO A 884 21.37 34.65 8.76
N LYS A 885 21.81 33.62 8.02
CA LYS A 885 21.02 32.40 7.77
C LYS A 885 20.88 31.50 9.00
N ALA A 886 21.84 31.52 9.92
CA ALA A 886 21.69 30.86 11.22
C ALA A 886 20.74 31.63 12.16
N GLY A 887 20.27 32.82 11.74
CA GLY A 887 19.25 33.60 12.41
C GLY A 887 19.56 33.85 13.89
N ARG A 888 18.54 33.71 14.74
CA ARG A 888 18.64 33.87 16.21
C ARG A 888 19.28 32.66 16.92
N LEU A 889 19.68 31.61 16.21
CA LEU A 889 20.25 30.40 16.81
C LEU A 889 21.64 30.66 17.40
N LEU A 890 22.46 31.40 16.65
CA LEU A 890 23.78 31.85 17.10
C LEU A 890 23.65 33.27 17.65
N LYS A 891 23.99 33.44 18.93
CA LYS A 891 23.97 34.73 19.64
C LYS A 891 25.40 35.22 19.83
N PRO A 892 25.65 36.54 19.76
CA PRO A 892 26.96 37.08 20.05
C PRO A 892 27.34 36.73 21.49
N ASN A 893 28.56 36.25 21.68
CA ASN A 893 29.10 35.99 22.99
C ASN A 893 29.56 37.30 23.62
N HIS A 894 29.07 37.60 24.82
CA HIS A 894 29.44 38.81 25.55
C HIS A 894 30.84 38.71 26.18
N ASP A 895 31.31 37.49 26.46
CA ASP A 895 32.59 37.27 27.14
C ASP A 895 33.78 37.23 26.16
N ILE A 896 33.55 36.82 24.90
CA ILE A 896 34.57 36.70 23.86
C ILE A 896 34.09 37.42 22.60
N PRO A 897 34.60 38.65 22.32
CA PRO A 897 34.23 39.41 21.12
C PRO A 897 34.46 38.62 19.83
N GLY A 898 33.55 38.75 18.87
CA GLY A 898 33.63 38.06 17.57
C GLY A 898 33.16 36.60 17.59
N GLN A 899 32.91 36.00 18.76
CA GLN A 899 32.37 34.65 18.87
C GLN A 899 30.84 34.63 18.95
N TRP A 900 30.22 33.65 18.30
CA TRP A 900 28.77 33.47 18.23
C TRP A 900 28.39 32.05 18.67
N CYS A 901 27.72 31.94 19.81
CA CYS A 901 27.39 30.67 20.45
C CYS A 901 25.88 30.40 20.41
N LEU A 902 25.48 29.12 20.53
CA LEU A 902 24.07 28.79 20.76
C LEU A 902 23.55 29.44 22.06
N SER A 903 22.24 29.54 22.24
CA SER A 903 21.63 30.03 23.48
C SER A 903 21.92 29.15 24.71
N ALA A 904 21.69 29.71 25.90
CA ALA A 904 21.96 29.05 27.19
C ALA A 904 21.10 27.79 27.45
N ASP A 905 19.96 27.64 26.76
CA ASP A 905 19.16 26.42 26.80
C ASP A 905 19.81 25.23 26.04
N LYS A 906 20.91 25.47 25.31
CA LYS A 906 21.67 24.46 24.58
C LYS A 906 23.03 24.25 25.27
N GLY A 907 23.29 23.01 25.70
CA GLY A 907 24.50 22.66 26.45
C GLY A 907 24.42 22.98 27.95
N ARG A 908 23.23 22.89 28.56
CA ARG A 908 23.06 23.06 30.00
C ARG A 908 23.97 22.09 30.76
N THR A 909 24.61 22.60 31.82
CA THR A 909 25.41 21.79 32.74
C THR A 909 24.51 21.01 33.69
N TYR A 910 24.76 19.71 33.81
CA TYR A 910 24.03 18.84 34.73
C TYR A 910 25.01 18.03 35.56
N ASN A 911 24.63 17.74 36.81
CA ASN A 911 25.44 16.89 37.67
C ASN A 911 25.34 15.43 37.20
N HIS A 912 26.41 14.91 36.58
CA HIS A 912 26.48 13.54 36.07
C HIS A 912 26.50 12.47 37.17
N SER A 913 26.62 12.84 38.45
CA SER A 913 26.54 11.87 39.57
C SER A 913 25.22 11.09 39.62
N ALA A 914 24.15 11.62 39.01
CA ALA A 914 22.87 10.93 38.88
C ALA A 914 22.92 9.65 38.01
N ILE A 915 23.99 9.44 37.24
CA ILE A 915 24.19 8.26 36.38
C ILE A 915 25.19 7.27 37.00
N ASN A 916 25.83 7.58 38.14
CA ASN A 916 26.91 6.74 38.69
C ASN A 916 26.48 5.31 39.04
N ASN A 917 25.17 5.05 39.19
CA ASN A 917 24.61 3.74 39.48
C ASN A 917 24.12 2.96 38.23
N PHE A 918 24.17 3.55 37.03
CA PHE A 918 23.72 2.93 35.78
C PHE A 918 24.77 3.02 34.69
N THR A 919 25.03 1.90 34.02
CA THR A 919 25.71 1.91 32.71
C THR A 919 24.65 1.98 31.61
N SER A 920 25.00 2.50 30.43
CA SER A 920 24.12 2.46 29.25
C SER A 920 23.55 1.06 29.01
N ASP A 921 24.39 0.04 29.25
CA ASP A 921 24.08 -1.37 29.05
C ASP A 921 23.06 -1.91 30.06
N SER A 922 22.96 -1.34 31.26
CA SER A 922 21.97 -1.79 32.27
C SER A 922 20.51 -1.57 31.84
N VAL A 923 20.25 -0.62 30.93
CA VAL A 923 18.90 -0.27 30.45
C VAL A 923 18.74 -0.53 28.96
N PHE A 924 19.81 -0.38 28.17
CA PHE A 924 19.74 -0.39 26.70
C PHE A 924 20.55 -1.52 26.04
N ALA A 925 21.13 -2.48 26.77
CA ALA A 925 21.99 -3.52 26.18
C ALA A 925 21.34 -4.23 24.97
N GLU A 926 20.11 -4.75 25.11
CA GLU A 926 19.42 -5.43 24.01
C GLU A 926 19.19 -4.47 22.82
N SER A 927 18.74 -3.24 23.09
CA SER A 927 18.49 -2.25 22.05
C SER A 927 19.76 -1.77 21.34
N ASN A 928 20.90 -1.75 22.05
CA ASN A 928 22.22 -1.42 21.51
C ASN A 928 22.74 -2.57 20.66
N HIS A 929 22.62 -3.81 21.13
CA HIS A 929 22.95 -4.99 20.32
C HIS A 929 22.13 -5.04 19.03
N ASP A 930 20.83 -4.75 19.11
CA ASP A 930 19.94 -4.61 17.96
C ASP A 930 20.38 -3.53 16.98
N LEU A 931 20.85 -2.39 17.49
CA LEU A 931 21.38 -1.31 16.68
C LEU A 931 22.68 -1.75 15.98
N ALA A 932 23.61 -2.37 16.71
CA ALA A 932 24.86 -2.85 16.15
C ALA A 932 24.62 -3.83 14.99
N ASN A 933 23.74 -4.80 15.19
CA ASN A 933 23.32 -5.75 14.13
C ASN A 933 22.70 -5.03 12.93
N LEU A 934 21.83 -4.04 13.16
CA LEU A 934 21.22 -3.26 12.08
C LEU A 934 22.25 -2.49 11.25
N LEU A 935 23.26 -1.90 11.91
CA LEU A 935 24.34 -1.18 11.24
C LEU A 935 25.24 -2.10 10.40
N LEU A 936 25.46 -3.34 10.84
CA LEU A 936 26.19 -4.36 10.06
C LEU A 936 25.37 -4.87 8.87
N GLN A 937 24.05 -5.00 9.03
CA GLN A 937 23.16 -5.58 8.03
C GLN A 937 22.90 -4.65 6.83
N TYR A 938 22.86 -3.33 7.05
CA TYR A 938 22.45 -2.37 6.02
C TYR A 938 23.58 -1.41 5.61
N PRO A 939 23.74 -1.11 4.31
CA PRO A 939 24.79 -0.23 3.82
C PRO A 939 24.40 1.24 4.00
N PHE A 940 24.46 1.74 5.24
CA PHE A 940 24.29 3.16 5.55
C PHE A 940 25.34 4.01 4.82
N TRP A 941 25.03 5.29 4.58
CA TRP A 941 25.98 6.17 3.89
C TRP A 941 27.28 6.31 4.70
N ARG A 942 28.41 6.29 4.00
CA ARG A 942 29.75 6.49 4.56
C ARG A 942 30.53 7.51 3.75
N SER A 943 31.40 8.25 4.42
CA SER A 943 32.37 9.13 3.74
C SER A 943 33.32 8.30 2.87
N SER A 944 33.76 8.86 1.75
CA SER A 944 34.83 8.32 0.91
C SER A 944 36.15 8.08 1.66
N ARG A 945 36.34 8.73 2.81
CA ARG A 945 37.51 8.54 3.69
C ARG A 945 37.36 7.39 4.68
N SER A 946 36.16 6.84 4.82
CA SER A 946 35.92 5.68 5.67
C SER A 946 36.56 4.45 5.03
N THR A 947 37.43 3.79 5.78
CA THR A 947 38.13 2.56 5.33
C THR A 947 37.49 1.31 5.94
N SER A 948 36.63 1.47 6.95
CA SER A 948 35.98 0.37 7.64
C SER A 948 34.51 0.66 7.93
N VAL A 949 33.67 -0.38 7.98
CA VAL A 949 32.29 -0.24 8.47
C VAL A 949 32.26 0.22 9.93
N MET A 950 33.32 -0.07 10.70
CA MET A 950 33.47 0.35 12.09
C MET A 950 33.49 1.87 12.26
N ASP A 951 33.81 2.64 11.23
CA ASP A 951 33.80 4.11 11.30
C ASP A 951 32.39 4.70 11.48
N LEU A 952 31.35 3.90 11.20
CA LEU A 952 29.95 4.24 11.46
C LEU A 952 29.54 4.03 12.92
N PHE A 953 30.27 3.20 13.68
CA PHE A 953 29.87 2.80 15.01
C PHE A 953 30.26 3.90 16.01
N PRO A 954 29.28 4.50 16.71
CA PRO A 954 29.59 5.38 17.81
C PRO A 954 30.41 4.62 18.85
N ARG A 955 31.39 5.27 19.48
CA ARG A 955 32.32 4.58 20.41
C ARG A 955 31.63 3.81 21.54
N TRP A 956 30.48 4.31 22.01
CA TRP A 956 29.69 3.68 23.07
C TRP A 956 29.01 2.37 22.64
N LEU A 957 28.99 2.07 21.34
CA LEU A 957 28.43 0.85 20.77
C LEU A 957 29.47 -0.27 20.59
N ASN A 958 30.77 0.05 20.71
CA ASN A 958 31.86 -0.88 20.41
C ASN A 958 31.91 -2.11 21.31
N SER A 959 31.31 -2.07 22.51
CA SER A 959 31.22 -3.23 23.42
C SER A 959 30.20 -4.29 22.98
N HIS A 960 29.38 -3.99 21.97
CA HIS A 960 28.31 -4.86 21.45
C HIS A 960 28.57 -5.45 20.06
N LEU A 961 29.75 -5.12 19.51
CA LEU A 961 30.34 -5.70 18.29
C LEU A 961 31.09 -6.98 18.64
#